data_AF-A0A7J6XNY1-F1
#
_entry.id   AF-A0A7J6XNY1-F1
#
_cell.length_a   1.000
_cell.length_b   1.000
_cell.length_c   1.000
_cell.angle_alpha   90.00
_cell.angle_beta   90.00
_cell.angle_gamma   90.00
#
_symmetry.space_group_name_H-M   'P 1'
#
loop_
_entity.id
_entity.type
_entity.pdbx_description
1 polymer ?
#
loop_
_entity_poly.entity_id
_entity_poly.type
_entity_poly.pdbx_seq_one_letter_code
_entity_poly.pdbx_strand_id
1 'polypeptide(L)'
;MSGRPEEGLHNNEEIQVPTVPQRVRRRARPESNSGTDQPAATHRGAEERQRPQWTMSSTVKDILLERSTNGTDMKLNEFLRNSVGGRVLDTNENVTMQEFFQDPETFIQNKGLLRIITALSSYQVLEAINKLHPEHVFSLEQWRDYEGKDTVTPLARGKLNAVLTQVQRESREAEERLRREEEERRRRAQEMKFTISTTIEDVLFRGEFRYKEMKLNDFLTMEFGGEGVVATNRSVLLEEFFREPTKYIHDAGVLNEIKTTYRYLRMERIVKHEMVFDEDIKKLHYTHVSALLGWLVAAPEVKESVHNFTKQSLDAALEDVRISMRTSAAMKLEGVYESVYNARWSHLVEVPGGEGTGLEVREGKPPQPWTYKAVGRTLEKNDAVEQSGAARLRLMVLTSDKGWPCTWNRKGVEFTRDCHVNCEVDRVWQIVKGDLTAWFNSLPEDHFTPEQRVLIGTPGIGKSMAAGSYLLYQLLHCDAEQLQMVVYLIADRTFLFDRTRKTVSTYMGDSSNAFVAWIMSDHGMKGYIIHDLAEPDHALSVPLPLRGWGMVVVSPPLERNYKKWVKWGDATTIVMNCPGESDVKAMCVWMRRHQPVREQAEYWHVVKGQMDEVGPIPRYIFDERKYYNWVQRCHKTVDEATSSVILQYSGLGCGGSWDRMKVLYWLARVVRVRSEEFGSEFFFNLPVSAHLGNKTLFKSAKLMQHDFNLLISGLTDYLISENFGRCTVFAFLNGSFVRAIERRLRELRPSPQRQSHRCALAVYSQKRSTRHHVLPPLEHVSERIDVECGVLYIPEVENFPLVDAFFFVDSPRKTLVRLRMAAAGAHHTTASTARQFTEYLAEYFNGWDELSRKLSWEIIYVQHAESTPMNDWQRCDVVDANNVSDDEKKIAAFWEEKVRQYQVSISSEDAPRRP
;
A
#
# COMPACT_ATOMS: atom_id res chain seq x y z
N MET A 1 31.67 -22.88 30.37
CA MET A 1 32.10 -23.25 31.74
C MET A 1 32.35 -21.98 32.54
N SER A 2 32.45 -22.06 33.87
CA SER A 2 32.70 -20.89 34.74
C SER A 2 34.17 -20.47 34.76
N GLY A 3 34.48 -19.22 35.14
CA GLY A 3 35.86 -18.70 35.25
C GLY A 3 35.97 -17.19 35.54
N ARG A 4 36.10 -16.84 36.83
CA ARG A 4 36.57 -15.58 37.46
C ARG A 4 37.62 -15.99 38.54
N PRO A 5 38.32 -15.08 39.28
CA PRO A 5 38.37 -13.61 39.25
C PRO A 5 39.55 -13.13 38.34
N GLU A 6 40.45 -12.15 38.55
CA GLU A 6 40.87 -11.15 39.58
C GLU A 6 41.26 -9.84 38.82
N GLU A 7 41.00 -8.60 39.26
CA GLU A 7 41.44 -7.81 40.44
C GLU A 7 42.90 -7.29 40.41
N GLY A 8 43.06 -5.95 40.50
CA GLY A 8 44.35 -5.27 40.33
C GLY A 8 44.33 -3.73 40.36
N LEU A 9 44.23 -3.17 41.58
CA LEU A 9 44.57 -1.79 41.99
C LEU A 9 43.61 -0.61 41.69
N HIS A 10 43.55 0.30 42.69
CA HIS A 10 42.74 1.52 42.78
C HIS A 10 43.55 2.79 42.47
N ASN A 11 42.83 3.90 42.25
CA ASN A 11 43.11 5.17 42.93
C ASN A 11 41.77 5.83 43.32
N ASN A 12 41.71 6.49 44.48
CA ASN A 12 40.50 7.12 45.04
C ASN A 12 40.74 8.61 45.30
N GLU A 13 39.71 9.43 45.09
CA GLU A 13 39.42 10.72 45.76
C GLU A 13 37.94 11.03 45.47
N GLU A 14 37.03 10.45 46.26
CA GLU A 14 36.31 11.07 47.39
C GLU A 14 35.27 12.15 47.01
N ILE A 15 34.04 11.96 47.51
CA ILE A 15 32.90 12.88 47.40
C ILE A 15 32.18 12.90 48.75
N GLN A 16 31.93 14.09 49.31
CA GLN A 16 30.92 14.29 50.35
C GLN A 16 30.15 15.60 50.14
N VAL A 17 28.81 15.53 50.14
CA VAL A 17 27.90 16.68 50.23
C VAL A 17 26.61 16.27 50.94
N PRO A 18 26.14 17.03 51.94
CA PRO A 18 24.74 17.03 52.32
C PRO A 18 24.12 18.45 52.36
N THR A 19 22.83 18.57 52.02
CA THR A 19 21.75 19.30 52.74
C THR A 19 20.60 19.73 51.80
N VAL A 20 19.40 19.85 52.35
CA VAL A 20 18.03 19.99 51.77
C VAL A 20 17.36 21.24 52.40
N PRO A 21 16.29 21.92 51.89
CA PRO A 21 15.30 21.56 50.83
C PRO A 21 15.00 22.63 49.75
N GLN A 22 14.11 22.31 48.80
CA GLN A 22 13.35 23.29 47.98
C GLN A 22 11.85 22.95 47.84
N ARG A 23 11.05 23.95 47.44
CA ARG A 23 9.62 23.86 47.05
C ARG A 23 9.46 23.92 45.52
N VAL A 24 8.26 23.59 45.04
CA VAL A 24 7.50 24.15 43.87
C VAL A 24 7.03 23.10 42.83
N ARG A 25 5.83 23.33 42.26
CA ARG A 25 5.11 22.54 41.23
C ARG A 25 5.74 22.79 39.82
N ARG A 26 5.47 22.09 38.69
CA ARG A 26 4.17 21.66 38.11
C ARG A 26 4.39 21.02 36.70
N ARG A 27 3.71 19.91 36.34
CA ARG A 27 3.31 19.44 34.96
C ARG A 27 4.42 19.27 33.86
N ALA A 28 4.26 18.47 32.78
CA ALA A 28 3.27 17.49 32.30
C ALA A 28 4.01 16.44 31.40
N ARG A 29 3.77 15.11 31.55
CA ARG A 29 2.80 14.20 30.86
C ARG A 29 3.37 13.53 29.56
N PRO A 30 3.28 12.19 29.37
CA PRO A 30 4.06 11.43 28.36
C PRO A 30 3.21 10.76 27.25
N GLU A 31 3.86 9.94 26.40
CA GLU A 31 3.27 9.09 25.34
C GLU A 31 3.31 7.56 25.63
N SER A 32 2.40 6.84 24.96
CA SER A 32 2.38 5.41 24.52
C SER A 32 2.90 4.25 25.40
N ASN A 33 1.95 3.41 25.83
CA ASN A 33 1.91 1.94 25.87
C ASN A 33 3.18 1.08 25.60
N SER A 34 3.43 0.12 26.50
CA SER A 34 3.49 -1.32 26.12
C SER A 34 3.33 -2.26 27.33
N GLY A 35 2.77 -3.45 27.06
CA GLY A 35 3.02 -4.74 27.73
C GLY A 35 3.15 -4.86 29.27
N THR A 36 2.10 -5.41 29.89
CA THR A 36 2.15 -6.50 30.90
C THR A 36 3.23 -6.46 32.00
N ASP A 37 2.82 -6.08 33.22
CA ASP A 37 3.10 -6.87 34.43
C ASP A 37 2.15 -6.49 35.59
N GLN A 38 1.86 -7.42 36.50
CA GLN A 38 1.20 -7.13 37.79
C GLN A 38 2.27 -6.73 38.83
N PRO A 39 1.92 -5.89 39.84
CA PRO A 39 1.69 -6.51 41.14
C PRO A 39 0.69 -5.80 42.09
N ALA A 40 0.38 -6.52 43.17
CA ALA A 40 0.02 -6.02 44.51
C ALA A 40 -1.23 -5.13 44.68
N ALA A 41 -2.33 -5.79 45.07
CA ALA A 41 -3.45 -5.15 45.75
C ALA A 41 -3.03 -4.48 47.08
N THR A 42 -3.80 -3.47 47.52
CA THR A 42 -3.84 -3.04 48.92
C THR A 42 -5.28 -3.12 49.42
N HIS A 43 -5.50 -3.84 50.52
CA HIS A 43 -6.84 -4.15 51.03
C HIS A 43 -7.60 -2.91 51.53
N ARG A 44 -8.81 -2.69 50.99
CA ARG A 44 -9.94 -2.14 51.75
C ARG A 44 -11.27 -2.57 51.11
N GLY A 45 -12.11 -3.29 51.84
CA GLY A 45 -13.50 -3.58 51.41
C GLY A 45 -13.80 -4.97 50.84
N ALA A 46 -13.02 -6.01 51.14
CA ALA A 46 -13.35 -7.39 50.78
C ALA A 46 -14.51 -8.00 51.60
N GLU A 47 -15.64 -7.29 51.74
CA GLU A 47 -16.90 -7.85 52.23
C GLU A 47 -18.15 -7.05 51.79
N GLU A 48 -18.21 -6.56 50.54
CA GLU A 48 -19.51 -6.25 49.92
C GLU A 48 -20.29 -7.55 49.63
N ARG A 49 -20.85 -8.13 50.70
CA ARG A 49 -21.95 -9.09 50.58
C ARG A 49 -23.05 -8.44 49.75
N GLN A 50 -23.52 -9.15 48.73
CA GLN A 50 -24.59 -8.70 47.84
C GLN A 50 -25.73 -8.05 48.63
N ARG A 51 -25.87 -6.73 48.50
CA ARG A 51 -27.10 -6.03 48.86
C ARG A 51 -28.09 -6.21 47.69
N PRO A 52 -29.36 -6.50 47.94
CA PRO A 52 -30.35 -6.54 46.86
C PRO A 52 -30.41 -5.17 46.16
N GLN A 53 -30.43 -5.17 44.83
CA GLN A 53 -30.78 -3.97 44.06
C GLN A 53 -32.29 -3.79 44.13
N TRP A 54 -32.75 -3.08 45.16
CA TRP A 54 -34.16 -2.75 45.34
C TRP A 54 -34.68 -1.82 44.24
N THR A 55 -35.96 -1.97 43.92
CA THR A 55 -36.70 -1.24 42.87
C THR A 55 -38.06 -0.82 43.40
N MET A 56 -38.76 0.08 42.69
CA MET A 56 -40.16 0.44 43.02
C MET A 56 -41.09 -0.80 42.99
N SER A 57 -40.80 -1.75 42.11
CA SER A 57 -41.47 -3.05 42.00
C SER A 57 -41.04 -4.12 43.03
N SER A 58 -40.09 -3.82 43.92
CA SER A 58 -39.62 -4.78 44.94
C SER A 58 -40.62 -4.97 46.07
N THR A 59 -40.77 -6.21 46.53
CA THR A 59 -41.77 -6.60 47.53
C THR A 59 -41.46 -6.03 48.91
N VAL A 60 -42.48 -5.46 49.57
CA VAL A 60 -42.45 -5.03 50.97
C VAL A 60 -41.99 -6.16 51.90
N LYS A 61 -42.46 -7.39 51.65
CA LYS A 61 -42.06 -8.60 52.36
C LYS A 61 -40.55 -8.82 52.31
N ASP A 62 -39.94 -8.72 51.13
CA ASP A 62 -38.50 -9.01 50.95
C ASP A 62 -37.61 -7.90 51.53
N ILE A 63 -38.03 -6.64 51.40
CA ILE A 63 -37.34 -5.48 51.99
C ILE A 63 -37.38 -5.55 53.53
N LEU A 64 -38.54 -5.85 54.10
CA LEU A 64 -38.70 -5.98 55.55
C LEU A 64 -37.95 -7.20 56.11
N LEU A 65 -37.94 -8.31 55.37
CA LEU A 65 -37.19 -9.52 55.72
C LEU A 65 -35.72 -9.51 55.29
N GLU A 66 -35.15 -8.40 54.78
CA GLU A 66 -33.72 -8.36 54.44
C GLU A 66 -32.86 -8.77 55.66
N ARG A 67 -32.12 -9.87 55.50
CA ARG A 67 -31.29 -10.55 56.53
C ARG A 67 -32.05 -11.19 57.70
N SER A 68 -33.36 -11.39 57.57
CA SER A 68 -34.16 -12.21 58.49
C SER A 68 -33.97 -13.71 58.21
N THR A 69 -33.87 -14.52 59.26
CA THR A 69 -33.95 -16.00 59.19
C THR A 69 -35.39 -16.52 59.33
N ASN A 70 -36.34 -15.63 59.59
CA ASN A 70 -37.70 -15.96 60.02
C ASN A 70 -38.68 -15.80 58.85
N GLY A 71 -39.36 -16.89 58.48
CA GLY A 71 -40.44 -16.89 57.49
C GLY A 71 -41.75 -16.28 58.01
N THR A 72 -42.65 -15.91 57.09
CA THR A 72 -43.98 -15.36 57.44
C THR A 72 -44.92 -16.40 58.06
N ASP A 73 -44.78 -17.65 57.63
CA ASP A 73 -45.77 -18.72 57.89
C ASP A 73 -45.38 -19.58 59.11
N MET A 74 -44.40 -19.07 59.88
CA MET A 74 -43.77 -19.68 61.04
C MET A 74 -44.71 -19.70 62.26
N LYS A 75 -44.60 -20.72 63.11
CA LYS A 75 -45.40 -20.82 64.35
C LYS A 75 -44.78 -20.02 65.51
N LEU A 76 -45.59 -19.67 66.52
CA LEU A 76 -45.16 -18.88 67.68
C LEU A 76 -43.97 -19.51 68.43
N ASN A 77 -44.05 -20.80 68.77
CA ASN A 77 -42.94 -21.50 69.46
C ASN A 77 -41.67 -21.64 68.59
N GLU A 78 -41.80 -21.56 67.27
CA GLU A 78 -40.67 -21.57 66.32
C GLU A 78 -40.02 -20.17 66.24
N PHE A 79 -40.83 -19.11 66.15
CA PHE A 79 -40.38 -17.72 66.29
C PHE A 79 -39.59 -17.49 67.59
N LEU A 80 -40.11 -18.00 68.72
CA LEU A 80 -39.48 -17.88 70.03
C LEU A 80 -38.18 -18.68 70.15
N ARG A 81 -38.13 -19.89 69.55
CA ARG A 81 -36.91 -20.68 69.45
C ARG A 81 -35.83 -19.93 68.66
N ASN A 82 -36.17 -19.40 67.49
CA ASN A 82 -35.24 -18.72 66.58
C ASN A 82 -34.81 -17.33 67.08
N SER A 83 -35.68 -16.60 67.79
CA SER A 83 -35.42 -15.22 68.21
C SER A 83 -34.97 -15.06 69.67
N VAL A 84 -35.21 -16.06 70.53
CA VAL A 84 -34.94 -15.98 72.00
C VAL A 84 -34.15 -17.19 72.54
N GLY A 85 -33.82 -18.17 71.70
CA GLY A 85 -32.72 -19.11 71.96
C GLY A 85 -32.99 -20.25 72.95
N GLY A 86 -34.25 -20.52 73.35
CA GLY A 86 -34.56 -21.77 74.05
C GLY A 86 -35.67 -21.74 75.11
N ARG A 87 -36.88 -21.30 74.78
CA ARG A 87 -38.10 -21.70 75.52
C ARG A 87 -39.23 -22.02 74.55
N VAL A 88 -39.72 -23.25 74.62
CA VAL A 88 -41.01 -23.69 74.07
C VAL A 88 -42.04 -23.49 75.18
N LEU A 89 -43.27 -23.09 74.83
CA LEU A 89 -44.40 -23.08 75.74
C LEU A 89 -45.35 -24.22 75.34
N ASP A 90 -45.44 -25.26 76.17
CA ASP A 90 -46.17 -26.51 75.88
C ASP A 90 -47.65 -26.30 75.52
N THR A 91 -48.27 -25.21 75.99
CA THR A 91 -49.65 -24.83 75.68
C THR A 91 -49.85 -24.24 74.28
N ASN A 92 -48.78 -23.80 73.60
CA ASN A 92 -48.85 -22.91 72.44
C ASN A 92 -48.28 -23.52 71.14
N GLU A 93 -48.05 -24.84 71.08
CA GLU A 93 -47.29 -25.49 69.99
C GLU A 93 -47.90 -25.37 68.57
N ASN A 94 -49.17 -25.00 68.44
CA ASN A 94 -49.84 -24.86 67.14
C ASN A 94 -50.23 -23.43 66.73
N VAL A 95 -50.03 -22.42 67.59
CA VAL A 95 -50.42 -21.03 67.31
C VAL A 95 -49.57 -20.45 66.17
N THR A 96 -50.21 -19.93 65.12
CA THR A 96 -49.51 -19.21 64.05
C THR A 96 -49.06 -17.82 64.51
N MET A 97 -48.01 -17.26 63.91
CA MET A 97 -47.66 -15.87 64.18
C MET A 97 -48.80 -14.91 63.79
N GLN A 98 -49.60 -15.22 62.76
CA GLN A 98 -50.74 -14.40 62.32
C GLN A 98 -51.83 -14.28 63.40
N GLU A 99 -52.22 -15.38 64.05
CA GLU A 99 -53.14 -15.36 65.19
C GLU A 99 -52.55 -14.61 66.38
N PHE A 100 -51.25 -14.81 66.65
CA PHE A 100 -50.54 -14.15 67.75
C PHE A 100 -50.42 -12.62 67.57
N PHE A 101 -50.47 -12.09 66.34
CA PHE A 101 -50.51 -10.64 66.10
C PHE A 101 -51.89 -10.00 66.37
N GLN A 102 -52.98 -10.78 66.47
CA GLN A 102 -54.33 -10.24 66.70
C GLN A 102 -54.59 -9.95 68.19
N ASP A 103 -54.28 -10.89 69.07
CA ASP A 103 -54.25 -10.66 70.53
C ASP A 103 -53.06 -11.41 71.17
N PRO A 104 -51.91 -10.72 71.37
CA PRO A 104 -50.75 -11.30 72.02
C PRO A 104 -50.94 -11.60 73.51
N GLU A 105 -51.88 -10.93 74.21
CA GLU A 105 -52.06 -11.12 75.66
C GLU A 105 -52.77 -12.44 75.98
N THR A 106 -53.66 -12.93 75.10
CA THR A 106 -54.27 -14.27 75.22
C THR A 106 -53.24 -15.39 75.33
N PHE A 107 -52.17 -15.31 74.53
CA PHE A 107 -51.19 -16.40 74.40
C PHE A 107 -49.98 -16.24 75.33
N ILE A 108 -49.64 -15.01 75.74
CA ILE A 108 -48.51 -14.73 76.65
C ILE A 108 -48.94 -13.74 77.75
N GLN A 109 -49.57 -14.28 78.79
CA GLN A 109 -50.04 -13.53 79.97
C GLN A 109 -48.91 -12.86 80.77
N ASN A 110 -47.66 -13.31 80.61
CA ASN A 110 -46.50 -12.67 81.24
C ASN A 110 -46.16 -11.37 80.51
N LYS A 111 -46.71 -10.25 80.98
CA LYS A 111 -46.50 -8.90 80.41
C LYS A 111 -45.04 -8.47 80.33
N GLY A 112 -44.15 -9.01 81.17
CA GLY A 112 -42.70 -8.80 81.08
C GLY A 112 -42.08 -9.51 79.88
N LEU A 113 -42.42 -10.80 79.68
CA LEU A 113 -41.96 -11.57 78.52
C LEU A 113 -42.58 -11.05 77.22
N LEU A 114 -43.87 -10.70 77.23
CA LEU A 114 -44.54 -10.13 76.06
C LEU A 114 -43.90 -8.80 75.65
N ARG A 115 -43.57 -7.92 76.61
CA ARG A 115 -42.83 -6.67 76.34
C ARG A 115 -41.42 -6.89 75.77
N ILE A 116 -40.76 -7.99 76.11
CA ILE A 116 -39.49 -8.39 75.48
C ILE A 116 -39.75 -8.82 74.03
N ILE A 117 -40.76 -9.66 73.80
CA ILE A 117 -41.11 -10.20 72.47
C ILE A 117 -41.54 -9.09 71.50
N THR A 118 -42.41 -8.17 71.91
CA THR A 118 -42.86 -7.04 71.07
C THR A 118 -41.76 -5.99 70.85
N ALA A 119 -40.70 -6.00 71.65
CA ALA A 119 -39.48 -5.21 71.43
C ALA A 119 -38.48 -5.89 70.47
N LEU A 120 -38.68 -7.14 70.05
CA LEU A 120 -37.81 -7.82 69.08
C LEU A 120 -38.00 -7.22 67.68
N SER A 121 -36.88 -6.93 67.01
CA SER A 121 -36.87 -6.46 65.63
C SER A 121 -37.52 -7.44 64.66
N SER A 122 -37.39 -8.74 64.91
CA SER A 122 -38.04 -9.81 64.13
C SER A 122 -39.56 -9.85 64.32
N TYR A 123 -40.07 -9.49 65.50
CA TYR A 123 -41.51 -9.39 65.76
C TYR A 123 -42.09 -8.20 65.01
N GLN A 124 -41.50 -7.00 65.20
CA GLN A 124 -41.97 -5.75 64.61
C GLN A 124 -41.95 -5.74 63.07
N VAL A 125 -41.06 -6.54 62.46
CA VAL A 125 -41.01 -6.79 61.01
C VAL A 125 -42.15 -7.70 60.55
N LEU A 126 -42.40 -8.83 61.23
CA LEU A 126 -43.46 -9.76 60.87
C LEU A 126 -44.86 -9.20 61.15
N GLU A 127 -45.01 -8.38 62.20
CA GLU A 127 -46.24 -7.63 62.50
C GLU A 127 -46.60 -6.68 61.35
N ALA A 128 -45.62 -5.91 60.86
CA ALA A 128 -45.82 -4.98 59.75
C ALA A 128 -46.21 -5.69 58.45
N ILE A 129 -45.64 -6.86 58.15
CA ILE A 129 -46.01 -7.66 56.98
C ILE A 129 -47.47 -8.16 57.10
N ASN A 130 -47.87 -8.64 58.28
CA ASN A 130 -49.25 -9.10 58.51
C ASN A 130 -50.29 -7.97 58.53
N LYS A 131 -49.89 -6.71 58.81
CA LYS A 131 -50.75 -5.53 58.69
C LYS A 131 -50.87 -5.01 57.26
N LEU A 132 -49.77 -4.96 56.50
CA LEU A 132 -49.75 -4.39 55.15
C LEU A 132 -50.36 -5.32 54.08
N HIS A 133 -50.34 -6.64 54.30
CA HIS A 133 -50.88 -7.62 53.34
C HIS A 133 -52.42 -7.58 53.20
N PRO A 134 -53.23 -7.43 54.27
CA PRO A 134 -54.67 -7.18 54.15
C PRO A 134 -55.02 -5.82 53.55
N GLU A 135 -54.18 -4.80 53.76
CA GLU A 135 -54.35 -3.45 53.19
C GLU A 135 -53.83 -3.33 51.74
N HIS A 136 -53.55 -4.46 51.08
CA HIS A 136 -53.09 -4.58 49.69
C HIS A 136 -51.76 -3.87 49.35
N VAL A 137 -50.89 -3.60 50.34
CA VAL A 137 -49.59 -2.93 50.14
C VAL A 137 -48.48 -3.98 49.98
N PHE A 138 -48.22 -4.39 48.74
CA PHE A 138 -47.27 -5.45 48.41
C PHE A 138 -45.92 -4.95 47.89
N SER A 139 -45.87 -3.83 47.16
CA SER A 139 -44.66 -3.27 46.56
C SER A 139 -44.16 -1.99 47.25
N LEU A 140 -42.87 -1.66 47.05
CA LEU A 140 -42.28 -0.39 47.49
C LEU A 140 -42.96 0.84 46.87
N GLU A 141 -43.51 0.68 45.67
CA GLU A 141 -44.38 1.66 45.02
C GLU A 141 -45.73 1.83 45.73
N GLN A 142 -46.45 0.76 46.05
CA GLN A 142 -47.68 0.87 46.81
C GLN A 142 -47.42 1.48 48.20
N TRP A 143 -46.26 1.20 48.80
CA TRP A 143 -45.80 1.86 50.02
C TRP A 143 -45.51 3.36 49.84
N ARG A 144 -45.08 3.84 48.65
CA ARG A 144 -44.92 5.29 48.36
C ARG A 144 -46.23 6.03 48.62
N ASP A 145 -47.34 5.49 48.13
CA ASP A 145 -48.62 6.21 48.05
C ASP A 145 -49.62 5.84 49.17
N TYR A 146 -49.39 4.73 49.89
CA TYR A 146 -50.19 4.31 51.05
C TYR A 146 -50.26 5.40 52.14
N GLU A 147 -51.46 5.80 52.56
CA GLU A 147 -51.64 6.86 53.56
C GLU A 147 -51.43 6.39 55.00
N GLY A 148 -51.79 5.13 55.33
CA GLY A 148 -51.81 4.57 56.69
C GLY A 148 -50.44 4.34 57.35
N LYS A 149 -49.37 5.01 56.92
CA LYS A 149 -47.98 4.78 57.36
C LYS A 149 -47.76 4.93 58.87
N ASP A 150 -48.67 5.55 59.62
CA ASP A 150 -48.60 5.66 61.09
C ASP A 150 -49.14 4.43 61.86
N THR A 151 -49.82 3.48 61.20
CA THR A 151 -50.27 2.22 61.84
C THR A 151 -49.15 1.15 61.93
N VAL A 152 -48.08 1.35 61.15
CA VAL A 152 -46.95 0.42 60.97
C VAL A 152 -45.85 0.70 62.00
N THR A 153 -45.21 -0.37 62.49
CA THR A 153 -44.14 -0.26 63.50
C THR A 153 -43.03 0.70 63.04
N PRO A 154 -42.50 1.58 63.92
CA PRO A 154 -41.50 2.58 63.53
C PRO A 154 -40.24 1.98 62.88
N LEU A 155 -39.87 0.75 63.26
CA LEU A 155 -38.75 0.01 62.69
C LEU A 155 -39.01 -0.43 61.23
N ALA A 156 -40.17 -1.03 60.96
CA ALA A 156 -40.53 -1.48 59.61
C ALA A 156 -40.75 -0.28 58.67
N ARG A 157 -41.44 0.75 59.15
CA ARG A 157 -41.57 2.04 58.47
C ARG A 157 -40.22 2.68 58.16
N GLY A 158 -39.29 2.64 59.12
CA GLY A 158 -37.92 3.12 58.95
C GLY A 158 -37.16 2.38 57.85
N LYS A 159 -37.24 1.04 57.81
CA LYS A 159 -36.68 0.21 56.73
C LYS A 159 -37.23 0.61 55.35
N LEU A 160 -38.56 0.61 55.20
CA LEU A 160 -39.20 0.88 53.90
C LEU A 160 -38.92 2.30 53.40
N ASN A 161 -39.00 3.31 54.27
CA ASN A 161 -38.68 4.69 53.91
C ASN A 161 -37.20 4.90 53.56
N ALA A 162 -36.28 4.19 54.24
CA ALA A 162 -34.85 4.26 53.90
C ALA A 162 -34.57 3.67 52.51
N VAL A 163 -35.18 2.53 52.17
CA VAL A 163 -35.04 1.91 50.84
C VAL A 163 -35.74 2.75 49.76
N LEU A 164 -36.94 3.27 50.01
CA LEU A 164 -37.62 4.20 49.11
C LEU A 164 -36.76 5.44 48.80
N THR A 165 -36.15 6.04 49.83
CA THR A 165 -35.24 7.20 49.69
C THR A 165 -33.98 6.83 48.90
N GLN A 166 -33.43 5.63 49.13
CA GLN A 166 -32.27 5.13 48.38
C GLN A 166 -32.60 4.94 46.90
N VAL A 167 -33.68 4.24 46.57
CA VAL A 167 -34.13 3.98 45.19
C VAL A 167 -34.46 5.29 44.46
N GLN A 168 -35.14 6.23 45.11
CA GLN A 168 -35.43 7.56 44.53
C GLN A 168 -34.15 8.38 44.25
N ARG A 169 -33.14 8.29 45.13
CA ARG A 169 -31.84 8.95 44.90
C ARG A 169 -31.09 8.29 43.74
N GLU A 170 -30.98 6.96 43.74
CA GLU A 170 -30.25 6.22 42.71
C GLU A 170 -30.88 6.37 41.32
N SER A 171 -32.22 6.48 41.25
CA SER A 171 -32.96 6.83 40.03
C SER A 171 -32.59 8.23 39.51
N ARG A 172 -32.65 9.27 40.36
CA ARG A 172 -32.25 10.64 39.98
C ARG A 172 -30.78 10.73 39.58
N GLU A 173 -29.89 10.05 40.30
CA GLU A 173 -28.47 9.98 39.94
C GLU A 173 -28.24 9.27 38.60
N ALA A 174 -29.10 8.32 38.19
CA ALA A 174 -29.07 7.71 36.86
C ALA A 174 -29.62 8.64 35.77
N GLU A 175 -30.78 9.28 36.01
CA GLU A 175 -31.40 10.28 35.14
C GLU A 175 -30.43 11.43 34.81
N GLU A 176 -29.78 12.01 35.82
CA GLU A 176 -28.78 13.06 35.62
C GLU A 176 -27.51 12.57 34.90
N ARG A 177 -27.10 11.31 35.08
CA ARG A 177 -25.94 10.75 34.34
C ARG A 177 -26.25 10.62 32.86
N LEU A 178 -27.42 10.04 32.52
CA LEU A 178 -27.86 9.88 31.13
C LEU A 178 -28.01 11.24 30.43
N ARG A 179 -28.65 12.24 31.07
CA ARG A 179 -28.77 13.58 30.47
C ARG A 179 -27.43 14.27 30.25
N ARG A 180 -26.47 14.17 31.17
CA ARG A 180 -25.09 14.67 30.97
C ARG A 180 -24.40 13.99 29.77
N GLU A 181 -24.63 12.69 29.59
CA GLU A 181 -24.10 11.91 28.45
C GLU A 181 -24.78 12.25 27.11
N GLU A 182 -26.07 12.59 27.11
CA GLU A 182 -26.80 13.12 25.96
C GLU A 182 -26.27 14.51 25.58
N GLU A 183 -26.24 15.44 26.54
CA GLU A 183 -25.80 16.82 26.34
C GLU A 183 -24.34 16.90 25.86
N GLU A 184 -23.44 16.08 26.42
CA GLU A 184 -22.05 16.08 25.99
C GLU A 184 -21.88 15.51 24.58
N ARG A 185 -22.59 14.44 24.21
CA ARG A 185 -22.61 13.94 22.82
C ARG A 185 -23.19 14.97 21.86
N ARG A 186 -24.35 15.54 22.17
CA ARG A 186 -25.01 16.54 21.30
C ARG A 186 -24.17 17.80 21.13
N ARG A 187 -23.41 18.20 22.16
CA ARG A 187 -22.44 19.29 22.03
C ARG A 187 -21.29 18.94 21.08
N ARG A 188 -20.69 17.75 21.23
CA ARG A 188 -19.64 17.26 20.31
C ARG A 188 -20.15 17.17 18.87
N ALA A 189 -21.40 16.74 18.67
CA ALA A 189 -22.08 16.69 17.37
C ALA A 189 -22.31 18.09 16.76
N GLN A 190 -22.68 19.09 17.56
CA GLN A 190 -22.81 20.48 17.12
C GLN A 190 -21.47 21.16 16.81
N GLU A 191 -20.39 20.74 17.47
CA GLU A 191 -19.02 21.20 17.20
C GLU A 191 -18.31 20.38 16.09
N MET A 192 -18.95 19.32 15.57
CA MET A 192 -18.39 18.42 14.55
C MET A 192 -18.33 19.08 13.17
N LYS A 193 -17.14 19.05 12.55
CA LYS A 193 -16.93 19.49 11.15
C LYS A 193 -16.77 18.30 10.24
N PHE A 194 -17.58 18.24 9.19
CA PHE A 194 -17.46 17.22 8.16
C PHE A 194 -16.29 17.47 7.20
N THR A 195 -15.84 16.39 6.57
CA THR A 195 -14.96 16.38 5.41
C THR A 195 -15.59 15.51 4.32
N ILE A 196 -15.13 15.58 3.08
CA ILE A 196 -15.68 14.73 2.00
C ILE A 196 -15.45 13.22 2.26
N SER A 197 -14.54 12.87 3.17
CA SER A 197 -14.28 11.50 3.64
C SER A 197 -15.13 11.06 4.84
N THR A 198 -15.94 11.93 5.44
CA THR A 198 -16.86 11.56 6.53
C THR A 198 -17.86 10.51 6.03
N THR A 199 -18.13 9.47 6.82
CA THR A 199 -19.05 8.39 6.41
C THR A 199 -20.49 8.88 6.35
N ILE A 200 -21.34 8.18 5.59
CA ILE A 200 -22.78 8.48 5.55
C ILE A 200 -23.40 8.33 6.95
N GLU A 201 -22.98 7.33 7.72
CA GLU A 201 -23.41 7.10 9.10
C GLU A 201 -23.05 8.29 10.02
N ASP A 202 -21.78 8.74 9.98
CA ASP A 202 -21.30 9.90 10.74
C ASP A 202 -22.04 11.20 10.40
N VAL A 203 -22.49 11.39 9.17
CA VAL A 203 -23.24 12.59 8.76
C VAL A 203 -24.70 12.55 9.21
N LEU A 204 -25.37 11.41 9.02
CA LEU A 204 -26.80 11.28 9.32
C LEU A 204 -27.06 11.25 10.83
N PHE A 205 -26.18 10.59 11.60
CA PHE A 205 -26.29 10.54 13.07
C PHE A 205 -25.46 11.63 13.78
N ARG A 206 -24.55 12.35 13.11
CA ARG A 206 -23.66 13.41 13.66
C ARG A 206 -22.84 13.03 14.91
N GLY A 207 -22.71 11.74 15.23
CA GLY A 207 -22.14 11.28 16.51
C GLY A 207 -23.04 11.55 17.73
N GLU A 208 -24.33 11.83 17.52
CA GLU A 208 -25.34 11.94 18.57
C GLU A 208 -25.65 10.57 19.20
N PHE A 209 -26.49 10.57 20.23
CA PHE A 209 -26.95 9.35 20.90
C PHE A 209 -27.91 8.58 19.99
N ARG A 210 -27.68 7.27 19.77
CA ARG A 210 -28.63 6.41 19.05
C ARG A 210 -29.79 5.99 19.96
N TYR A 211 -30.93 6.64 19.85
CA TYR A 211 -32.09 6.34 20.68
C TYR A 211 -32.71 4.98 20.33
N LYS A 212 -32.58 4.48 19.10
CA LYS A 212 -33.03 3.13 18.71
C LYS A 212 -32.40 2.03 19.58
N GLU A 213 -31.16 2.24 20.00
CA GLU A 213 -30.31 1.36 20.82
C GLU A 213 -30.46 1.62 22.33
N MET A 214 -31.27 2.60 22.74
CA MET A 214 -31.66 2.80 24.15
C MET A 214 -32.55 1.64 24.62
N LYS A 215 -32.42 1.24 25.89
CA LYS A 215 -33.33 0.25 26.49
C LYS A 215 -34.63 0.91 26.94
N LEU A 216 -35.73 0.18 26.84
CA LEU A 216 -37.05 0.62 27.28
C LEU A 216 -37.06 1.09 28.75
N ASN A 217 -36.41 0.35 29.65
CA ASN A 217 -36.34 0.75 31.06
C ASN A 217 -35.46 1.99 31.30
N ASP A 218 -34.43 2.24 30.48
CA ASP A 218 -33.59 3.43 30.58
C ASP A 218 -34.39 4.68 30.11
N PHE A 219 -35.17 4.54 29.03
CA PHE A 219 -36.13 5.56 28.57
C PHE A 219 -37.23 5.87 29.59
N LEU A 220 -37.88 4.85 30.15
CA LEU A 220 -38.92 5.03 31.18
C LEU A 220 -38.35 5.65 32.46
N THR A 221 -37.09 5.37 32.81
CA THR A 221 -36.40 6.06 33.91
C THR A 221 -36.13 7.53 33.57
N MET A 222 -35.62 7.81 32.37
CA MET A 222 -35.18 9.16 31.95
C MET A 222 -36.33 10.14 31.65
N GLU A 223 -37.46 9.66 31.13
CA GLU A 223 -38.59 10.48 30.66
C GLU A 223 -39.86 10.27 31.50
N PHE A 224 -39.95 9.23 32.34
CA PHE A 224 -41.12 8.92 33.19
C PHE A 224 -40.73 8.55 34.65
N GLY A 225 -39.52 8.90 35.09
CA GLY A 225 -39.09 8.76 36.50
C GLY A 225 -38.95 7.31 37.02
N GLY A 226 -39.16 6.31 36.16
CA GLY A 226 -39.18 4.89 36.50
C GLY A 226 -40.58 4.25 36.51
N GLU A 227 -41.63 5.01 36.19
CA GLU A 227 -42.98 4.46 36.03
C GLU A 227 -43.01 3.43 34.88
N GLY A 228 -43.64 2.28 35.11
CA GLY A 228 -43.68 1.17 34.14
C GLY A 228 -42.39 0.33 34.05
N VAL A 229 -41.38 0.53 34.89
CA VAL A 229 -40.13 -0.26 34.88
C VAL A 229 -40.36 -1.67 35.47
N VAL A 230 -40.49 -2.66 34.58
CA VAL A 230 -40.66 -4.09 34.91
C VAL A 230 -39.39 -4.88 34.59
N ALA A 231 -39.10 -5.92 35.37
CA ALA A 231 -37.90 -6.76 35.22
C ALA A 231 -37.81 -7.47 33.85
N THR A 232 -38.95 -7.82 33.24
CA THR A 232 -39.05 -8.44 31.91
C THR A 232 -38.57 -7.53 30.78
N ASN A 233 -38.66 -6.21 30.95
CA ASN A 233 -38.39 -5.22 29.91
C ASN A 233 -36.93 -4.71 29.95
N ARG A 234 -36.09 -5.23 30.86
CA ARG A 234 -34.73 -4.73 31.17
C ARG A 234 -33.73 -4.78 30.00
N SER A 235 -34.03 -5.50 28.93
CA SER A 235 -33.17 -5.64 27.73
C SER A 235 -33.85 -5.30 26.40
N VAL A 236 -35.10 -4.85 26.41
CA VAL A 236 -35.85 -4.50 25.19
C VAL A 236 -35.32 -3.17 24.65
N LEU A 237 -34.99 -3.11 23.35
CA LEU A 237 -34.54 -1.88 22.69
C LEU A 237 -35.73 -1.02 22.24
N LEU A 238 -35.55 0.29 22.14
CA LEU A 238 -36.61 1.18 21.66
C LEU A 238 -37.04 0.88 20.22
N GLU A 239 -36.15 0.42 19.34
CA GLU A 239 -36.56 -0.03 18.00
C GLU A 239 -37.46 -1.29 17.99
N GLU A 240 -37.43 -2.11 19.05
CA GLU A 240 -38.30 -3.28 19.20
C GLU A 240 -39.63 -2.84 19.83
N PHE A 241 -39.55 -1.99 20.86
CA PHE A 241 -40.70 -1.41 21.55
C PHE A 241 -41.61 -0.58 20.64
N PHE A 242 -41.06 0.35 19.85
CA PHE A 242 -41.88 1.22 18.98
C PHE A 242 -42.47 0.52 17.75
N ARG A 243 -42.13 -0.76 17.49
CA ARG A 243 -42.85 -1.60 16.52
C ARG A 243 -44.14 -2.15 17.12
N GLU A 244 -44.08 -2.71 18.32
CA GLU A 244 -45.23 -3.34 19.00
C GLU A 244 -45.31 -2.97 20.50
N PRO A 245 -45.68 -1.72 20.87
CA PRO A 245 -45.62 -1.28 22.28
C PRO A 245 -46.47 -2.14 23.24
N THR A 246 -47.59 -2.69 22.74
CA THR A 246 -48.51 -3.59 23.46
C THR A 246 -47.92 -4.95 23.83
N LYS A 247 -46.82 -5.35 23.19
CA LYS A 247 -46.08 -6.59 23.50
C LYS A 247 -45.23 -6.47 24.76
N TYR A 248 -44.89 -5.24 25.19
CA TYR A 248 -43.99 -4.99 26.32
C TYR A 248 -44.68 -4.23 27.47
N ILE A 249 -45.68 -3.41 27.18
CA ILE A 249 -46.55 -2.80 28.18
C ILE A 249 -47.95 -3.37 27.96
N HIS A 250 -48.33 -4.35 28.78
CA HIS A 250 -49.61 -5.06 28.68
C HIS A 250 -50.78 -4.29 29.31
N ASP A 251 -50.50 -3.32 30.20
CA ASP A 251 -51.54 -2.43 30.72
C ASP A 251 -51.94 -1.41 29.65
N ALA A 252 -53.17 -1.54 29.17
CA ALA A 252 -53.70 -0.69 28.10
C ALA A 252 -54.00 0.74 28.56
N GLY A 253 -54.22 0.98 29.86
CA GLY A 253 -54.42 2.32 30.41
C GLY A 253 -53.10 3.08 30.47
N VAL A 254 -52.10 2.50 31.14
CA VAL A 254 -50.75 3.06 31.28
C VAL A 254 -50.10 3.29 29.91
N LEU A 255 -50.22 2.33 28.98
CA LEU A 255 -49.69 2.51 27.63
C LEU A 255 -50.39 3.63 26.85
N ASN A 256 -51.69 3.86 27.09
CA ASN A 256 -52.42 4.94 26.43
C ASN A 256 -52.05 6.32 27.01
N GLU A 257 -51.87 6.43 28.32
CA GLU A 257 -51.39 7.64 28.99
C GLU A 257 -49.98 8.01 28.51
N ILE A 258 -49.04 7.06 28.51
CA ILE A 258 -47.68 7.23 27.97
C ILE A 258 -47.73 7.62 26.49
N LYS A 259 -48.64 7.07 25.68
CA LYS A 259 -48.76 7.45 24.25
C LYS A 259 -49.24 8.88 24.01
N THR A 260 -49.99 9.49 24.94
CA THR A 260 -50.46 10.88 24.77
C THR A 260 -49.42 11.92 25.17
N THR A 261 -48.33 11.55 25.86
CA THR A 261 -47.32 12.51 26.31
C THR A 261 -46.33 12.89 25.20
N TYR A 262 -45.98 14.18 25.14
CA TYR A 262 -45.00 14.74 24.19
C TYR A 262 -43.65 13.99 24.20
N ARG A 263 -43.22 13.49 25.36
CA ARG A 263 -41.98 12.71 25.53
C ARG A 263 -41.97 11.44 24.69
N TYR A 264 -43.05 10.67 24.72
CA TYR A 264 -43.23 9.47 23.89
C TYR A 264 -43.27 9.84 22.40
N LEU A 265 -44.09 10.82 22.02
CA LEU A 265 -44.26 11.22 20.61
C LEU A 265 -42.98 11.80 20.00
N ARG A 266 -42.16 12.50 20.79
CA ARG A 266 -40.80 12.93 20.42
C ARG A 266 -39.90 11.72 20.18
N MET A 267 -39.84 10.79 21.13
CA MET A 267 -38.94 9.64 21.06
C MET A 267 -39.31 8.66 19.95
N GLU A 268 -40.60 8.37 19.77
CA GLU A 268 -41.13 7.54 18.68
C GLU A 268 -40.74 8.12 17.31
N ARG A 269 -40.84 9.44 17.14
CA ARG A 269 -40.41 10.13 15.91
C ARG A 269 -38.90 10.00 15.69
N ILE A 270 -38.07 10.19 16.72
CA ILE A 270 -36.61 10.09 16.62
C ILE A 270 -36.21 8.67 16.21
N VAL A 271 -36.68 7.64 16.93
CA VAL A 271 -36.34 6.24 16.63
C VAL A 271 -36.81 5.83 15.22
N LYS A 272 -37.97 6.30 14.77
CA LYS A 272 -38.43 6.06 13.38
C LYS A 272 -37.56 6.76 12.34
N HIS A 273 -37.03 7.96 12.60
CA HIS A 273 -36.05 8.58 11.70
C HIS A 273 -34.73 7.80 11.68
N GLU A 274 -34.22 7.35 12.84
CA GLU A 274 -33.00 6.52 12.91
C GLU A 274 -33.16 5.21 12.13
N MET A 275 -34.30 4.53 12.25
CA MET A 275 -34.60 3.30 11.50
C MET A 275 -34.61 3.50 9.98
N VAL A 276 -35.06 4.68 9.49
CA VAL A 276 -35.08 4.98 8.05
C VAL A 276 -33.71 5.45 7.54
N PHE A 277 -32.90 6.15 8.35
CA PHE A 277 -31.48 6.34 8.05
C PHE A 277 -30.77 4.99 7.92
N ASP A 278 -31.04 4.05 8.82
CA ASP A 278 -30.52 2.68 8.77
C ASP A 278 -30.87 1.93 7.48
N GLU A 279 -32.06 2.17 6.92
CA GLU A 279 -32.52 1.58 5.65
C GLU A 279 -31.82 2.23 4.45
N ASP A 280 -31.75 3.56 4.42
CA ASP A 280 -31.11 4.30 3.33
C ASP A 280 -29.59 4.11 3.31
N ILE A 281 -28.94 3.99 4.48
CA ILE A 281 -27.53 3.60 4.61
C ILE A 281 -27.29 2.23 3.96
N LYS A 282 -28.19 1.25 4.16
CA LYS A 282 -28.08 -0.08 3.55
C LYS A 282 -28.24 -0.02 2.02
N LYS A 283 -29.16 0.80 1.50
CA LYS A 283 -29.29 1.06 0.04
C LYS A 283 -28.01 1.70 -0.52
N LEU A 284 -27.51 2.75 0.13
CA LEU A 284 -26.31 3.47 -0.30
C LEU A 284 -25.09 2.56 -0.32
N HIS A 285 -24.86 1.75 0.72
CA HIS A 285 -23.78 0.76 0.74
C HIS A 285 -23.93 -0.31 -0.36
N TYR A 286 -25.15 -0.76 -0.68
CA TYR A 286 -25.39 -1.66 -1.81
C TYR A 286 -25.00 -1.02 -3.15
N THR A 287 -25.24 0.29 -3.31
CA THR A 287 -24.76 1.10 -4.44
C THR A 287 -23.31 1.60 -4.30
N HIS A 288 -22.54 1.05 -3.35
CA HIS A 288 -21.15 1.41 -3.03
C HIS A 288 -20.90 2.86 -2.53
N VAL A 289 -21.95 3.59 -2.14
CA VAL A 289 -21.86 4.91 -1.51
C VAL A 289 -21.69 4.75 0.01
N SER A 290 -20.50 5.08 0.54
CA SER A 290 -20.17 4.93 1.97
C SER A 290 -19.70 6.21 2.68
N ALA A 291 -19.40 7.28 1.93
CA ALA A 291 -18.95 8.57 2.45
C ALA A 291 -19.51 9.73 1.60
N LEU A 292 -19.40 10.97 2.09
CA LEU A 292 -19.88 12.16 1.40
C LEU A 292 -19.37 12.30 -0.05
N LEU A 293 -18.14 11.89 -0.34
CA LEU A 293 -17.60 11.89 -1.71
C LEU A 293 -18.35 10.91 -2.63
N GLY A 294 -18.76 9.76 -2.11
CA GLY A 294 -19.60 8.81 -2.82
C GLY A 294 -20.99 9.39 -3.07
N TRP A 295 -21.57 10.07 -2.08
CA TRP A 295 -22.87 10.75 -2.24
C TRP A 295 -22.79 11.89 -3.25
N LEU A 296 -21.73 12.71 -3.23
CA LEU A 296 -21.49 13.79 -4.20
C LEU A 296 -21.54 13.27 -5.63
N VAL A 297 -20.81 12.18 -5.91
CA VAL A 297 -20.65 11.59 -7.25
C VAL A 297 -21.79 10.62 -7.63
N ALA A 298 -22.66 10.24 -6.69
CA ALA A 298 -23.77 9.32 -6.94
C ALA A 298 -24.72 9.81 -8.05
N ALA A 299 -25.15 8.86 -8.89
CA ALA A 299 -26.06 9.10 -10.01
C ALA A 299 -27.46 9.53 -9.51
N PRO A 300 -28.27 10.24 -10.34
CA PRO A 300 -29.59 10.72 -9.95
C PRO A 300 -30.49 9.63 -9.37
N GLU A 301 -30.48 8.44 -9.97
CA GLU A 301 -31.29 7.27 -9.60
C GLU A 301 -30.91 6.76 -8.19
N VAL A 302 -29.62 6.82 -7.84
CA VAL A 302 -29.13 6.49 -6.50
C VAL A 302 -29.56 7.56 -5.50
N LYS A 303 -29.50 8.85 -5.87
CA LYS A 303 -29.97 10.00 -5.07
C LYS A 303 -31.50 10.11 -4.96
N GLU A 304 -32.24 9.31 -5.72
CA GLU A 304 -33.70 9.17 -5.64
C GLU A 304 -34.15 7.88 -4.91
N SER A 305 -33.24 6.92 -4.74
CA SER A 305 -33.50 5.67 -3.99
C SER A 305 -33.60 5.84 -2.46
N VAL A 306 -33.12 6.98 -1.94
CA VAL A 306 -33.14 7.35 -0.51
C VAL A 306 -34.24 8.36 -0.22
N HIS A 307 -34.68 8.42 1.04
CA HIS A 307 -35.72 9.33 1.47
C HIS A 307 -35.27 10.81 1.39
N ASN A 308 -36.22 11.71 1.10
CA ASN A 308 -35.94 13.13 0.87
C ASN A 308 -35.25 13.83 2.06
N PHE A 309 -35.51 13.40 3.31
CA PHE A 309 -34.81 13.97 4.47
C PHE A 309 -33.36 13.49 4.57
N THR A 310 -33.08 12.20 4.28
CA THR A 310 -31.73 11.66 4.12
C THR A 310 -30.96 12.43 3.04
N LYS A 311 -31.57 12.64 1.88
CA LYS A 311 -31.04 13.45 0.77
C LYS A 311 -30.66 14.86 1.24
N GLN A 312 -31.59 15.57 1.89
CA GLN A 312 -31.37 16.92 2.43
C GLN A 312 -30.26 16.97 3.49
N SER A 313 -30.16 15.98 4.39
CA SER A 313 -29.09 15.93 5.40
C SER A 313 -27.70 15.77 4.78
N LEU A 314 -27.57 14.94 3.73
CA LEU A 314 -26.31 14.73 3.03
C LEU A 314 -25.95 15.92 2.13
N ASP A 315 -26.92 16.51 1.43
CA ASP A 315 -26.70 17.71 0.60
C ASP A 315 -26.35 18.95 1.45
N ALA A 316 -26.96 19.11 2.63
CA ALA A 316 -26.59 20.16 3.58
C ALA A 316 -25.16 19.97 4.11
N ALA A 317 -24.75 18.73 4.42
CA ALA A 317 -23.40 18.41 4.83
C ALA A 317 -22.36 18.64 3.71
N LEU A 318 -22.73 18.43 2.44
CA LEU A 318 -21.90 18.79 1.29
C LEU A 318 -21.71 20.31 1.18
N GLU A 319 -22.74 21.12 1.42
CA GLU A 319 -22.60 22.58 1.39
C GLU A 319 -21.88 23.12 2.63
N ASP A 320 -22.02 22.51 3.82
CA ASP A 320 -21.16 22.77 4.99
C ASP A 320 -19.67 22.57 4.62
N VAL A 321 -19.35 21.47 3.90
CA VAL A 321 -18.00 21.24 3.35
C VAL A 321 -17.64 22.27 2.28
N ARG A 322 -18.54 22.65 1.37
CA ARG A 322 -18.28 23.70 0.35
C ARG A 322 -18.00 25.06 0.99
N ILE A 323 -18.73 25.45 2.03
CA ILE A 323 -18.55 26.69 2.80
C ILE A 323 -17.26 26.65 3.61
N SER A 324 -16.97 25.54 4.29
CA SER A 324 -15.72 25.32 5.01
C SER A 324 -14.51 25.46 4.08
N MET A 325 -14.58 24.86 2.88
CA MET A 325 -13.52 24.95 1.87
C MET A 325 -13.40 26.34 1.23
N ARG A 326 -14.51 27.06 0.96
CA ARG A 326 -14.48 28.48 0.54
C ARG A 326 -13.84 29.39 1.61
N THR A 327 -14.04 29.07 2.89
CA THR A 327 -13.47 29.80 4.03
C THR A 327 -12.02 29.40 4.33
N SER A 328 -11.60 28.21 3.89
CA SER A 328 -10.21 27.76 4.02
C SER A 328 -9.30 28.64 3.16
N ALA A 329 -8.28 29.24 3.79
CA ALA A 329 -7.37 30.15 3.11
C ALA A 329 -6.43 29.40 2.18
N ALA A 330 -6.85 29.22 0.92
CA ALA A 330 -6.04 28.61 -0.13
C ALA A 330 -4.69 29.32 -0.24
N MET A 331 -3.60 28.59 0.04
CA MET A 331 -2.26 29.19 0.10
C MET A 331 -1.79 29.54 -1.32
N LYS A 332 -1.85 30.82 -1.66
CA LYS A 332 -1.34 31.34 -2.93
C LYS A 332 0.18 31.26 -2.95
N LEU A 333 0.72 30.53 -3.93
CA LEU A 333 2.15 30.44 -4.15
C LEU A 333 2.60 31.58 -5.07
N GLU A 334 2.93 32.71 -4.47
CA GLU A 334 3.32 33.94 -5.18
C GLU A 334 4.54 33.71 -6.09
N GLY A 335 4.45 34.18 -7.34
CA GLY A 335 5.50 34.04 -8.35
C GLY A 335 5.81 32.59 -8.79
N VAL A 336 5.06 31.59 -8.33
CA VAL A 336 5.28 30.19 -8.75
C VAL A 336 4.68 29.92 -10.12
N TYR A 337 3.54 30.52 -10.47
CA TYR A 337 2.97 30.45 -11.83
C TYR A 337 4.01 30.92 -12.87
N GLU A 338 4.52 32.14 -12.70
CA GLU A 338 5.49 32.74 -13.61
C GLU A 338 6.84 32.00 -13.63
N SER A 339 7.25 31.36 -12.52
CA SER A 339 8.48 30.55 -12.52
C SER A 339 8.38 29.28 -13.37
N VAL A 340 7.20 28.64 -13.39
CA VAL A 340 6.96 27.46 -14.23
C VAL A 340 6.68 27.87 -15.67
N TYR A 341 5.86 28.91 -15.88
CA TYR A 341 5.51 29.40 -17.22
C TYR A 341 6.75 29.93 -17.97
N ASN A 342 7.57 30.76 -17.33
CA ASN A 342 8.79 31.32 -17.94
C ASN A 342 10.03 30.44 -17.70
N ALA A 343 9.86 29.14 -17.46
CA ALA A 343 10.99 28.22 -17.25
C ALA A 343 11.95 28.24 -18.45
N ARG A 344 13.25 28.40 -18.15
CA ARG A 344 14.28 28.64 -19.16
C ARG A 344 14.66 27.34 -19.86
N TRP A 345 14.77 27.42 -21.19
CA TRP A 345 15.15 26.29 -22.04
C TRP A 345 16.66 26.20 -22.24
N SER A 346 17.17 24.98 -22.24
CA SER A 346 18.47 24.61 -22.80
C SER A 346 18.37 23.23 -23.44
N HIS A 347 19.33 22.86 -24.27
CA HIS A 347 19.39 21.56 -24.92
C HIS A 347 20.84 21.08 -25.07
N LEU A 348 21.01 19.76 -25.14
CA LEU A 348 22.30 19.12 -25.36
C LEU A 348 22.27 18.37 -26.69
N VAL A 349 23.29 18.61 -27.50
CA VAL A 349 23.49 17.93 -28.79
C VAL A 349 24.79 17.14 -28.78
N GLU A 350 24.74 15.93 -29.35
CA GLU A 350 25.92 15.11 -29.63
C GLU A 350 26.50 15.53 -30.99
N VAL A 351 27.79 15.89 -31.02
CA VAL A 351 28.45 16.44 -32.22
C VAL A 351 29.52 15.46 -32.71
N PRO A 352 29.40 14.93 -33.95
CA PRO A 352 30.41 14.02 -34.50
C PRO A 352 31.80 14.68 -34.56
N GLY A 353 32.77 14.06 -33.89
CA GLY A 353 34.17 14.52 -33.87
C GLY A 353 34.50 15.65 -32.87
N GLY A 354 33.57 16.02 -31.97
CA GLY A 354 33.86 16.99 -30.91
C GLY A 354 34.84 16.47 -29.85
N GLU A 355 35.68 17.35 -29.29
CA GLU A 355 36.63 17.00 -28.23
C GLU A 355 35.94 16.60 -26.91
N GLY A 356 36.58 15.73 -26.13
CA GLY A 356 36.12 15.35 -24.80
C GLY A 356 34.90 14.42 -24.79
N THR A 357 33.78 14.88 -24.22
CA THR A 357 32.57 14.04 -24.02
C THR A 357 31.72 13.85 -25.28
N GLY A 358 31.97 14.62 -26.35
CA GLY A 358 31.20 14.62 -27.58
C GLY A 358 29.82 15.30 -27.49
N LEU A 359 29.53 15.99 -26.38
CA LEU A 359 28.24 16.62 -26.08
C LEU A 359 28.41 18.13 -25.85
N GLU A 360 27.71 18.94 -26.63
CA GLU A 360 27.63 20.39 -26.44
C GLU A 360 26.36 20.80 -25.68
N VAL A 361 26.48 21.74 -24.75
CA VAL A 361 25.36 22.42 -24.10
C VAL A 361 25.03 23.70 -24.87
N ARG A 362 23.76 23.91 -25.21
CA ARG A 362 23.27 25.08 -25.96
C ARG A 362 22.04 25.68 -25.26
N GLU A 363 21.96 27.01 -25.19
CA GLU A 363 20.80 27.69 -24.60
C GLU A 363 19.62 27.76 -25.57
N GLY A 364 18.41 27.94 -25.03
CA GLY A 364 17.16 28.02 -25.80
C GLY A 364 16.57 26.66 -26.18
N LYS A 365 15.44 26.71 -26.90
CA LYS A 365 14.79 25.53 -27.49
C LYS A 365 15.65 24.98 -28.64
N PRO A 366 15.72 23.65 -28.85
CA PRO A 366 16.45 23.10 -29.98
C PRO A 366 15.78 23.51 -31.31
N PRO A 367 16.57 23.81 -32.37
CA PRO A 367 16.03 24.22 -33.67
C PRO A 367 15.36 23.06 -34.42
N GLN A 368 15.71 21.82 -34.08
CA GLN A 368 15.08 20.60 -34.58
C GLN A 368 14.69 19.73 -33.37
N PRO A 369 13.38 19.60 -33.04
CA PRO A 369 12.91 18.65 -32.03
C PRO A 369 12.96 17.22 -32.57
N TRP A 370 12.76 16.22 -31.71
CA TRP A 370 12.61 14.84 -32.15
C TRP A 370 11.39 14.68 -33.07
N THR A 371 11.57 13.93 -34.15
CA THR A 371 10.47 13.56 -35.06
C THR A 371 9.99 12.15 -34.73
N TYR A 372 8.68 11.95 -34.85
CA TYR A 372 8.02 10.69 -34.52
C TYR A 372 7.23 10.16 -35.72
N LYS A 373 7.14 8.84 -35.84
CA LYS A 373 6.25 8.13 -36.76
C LYS A 373 5.07 7.56 -35.97
N ALA A 374 3.86 7.71 -36.47
CA ALA A 374 2.68 7.04 -35.91
C ALA A 374 2.70 5.55 -36.29
N VAL A 375 2.47 4.67 -35.31
CA VAL A 375 2.47 3.21 -35.48
C VAL A 375 1.27 2.64 -34.73
N GLY A 376 0.17 2.39 -35.43
CA GLY A 376 -1.11 2.08 -34.78
C GLY A 376 -1.59 3.26 -33.94
N ARG A 377 -1.79 3.06 -32.62
CA ARG A 377 -2.10 4.14 -31.67
C ARG A 377 -0.86 4.73 -30.96
N THR A 378 0.35 4.36 -31.38
CA THR A 378 1.61 4.70 -30.68
C THR A 378 2.50 5.62 -31.52
N LEU A 379 3.57 6.12 -30.92
CA LEU A 379 4.59 6.94 -31.57
C LEU A 379 5.97 6.29 -31.42
N GLU A 380 6.71 6.19 -32.52
CA GLU A 380 8.11 5.72 -32.55
C GLU A 380 9.06 6.87 -32.92
N LYS A 381 10.27 6.92 -32.32
CA LYS A 381 11.30 7.89 -32.73
C LYS A 381 11.73 7.59 -34.17
N ASN A 382 11.77 8.62 -35.01
CA ASN A 382 12.04 8.46 -36.44
C ASN A 382 13.54 8.65 -36.76
N ASP A 383 14.36 7.68 -36.36
CA ASP A 383 15.82 7.71 -36.55
C ASP A 383 16.26 7.78 -38.02
N ALA A 384 15.41 7.32 -38.94
CA ALA A 384 15.68 7.27 -40.38
C ALA A 384 15.71 8.65 -41.09
N VAL A 385 15.57 9.76 -40.37
CA VAL A 385 15.65 11.13 -40.90
C VAL A 385 16.95 11.85 -40.51
N GLU A 386 17.72 11.31 -39.54
CA GLU A 386 18.98 11.91 -39.10
C GLU A 386 20.11 11.64 -40.10
N GLN A 387 20.52 12.65 -40.86
CA GLN A 387 21.67 12.56 -41.77
C GLN A 387 22.98 12.32 -40.99
N SER A 388 23.79 11.36 -41.45
CA SER A 388 25.13 11.11 -40.91
C SER A 388 26.01 12.37 -40.96
N GLY A 389 26.36 12.89 -39.78
CA GLY A 389 27.13 14.13 -39.62
C GLY A 389 26.37 15.27 -38.94
N ALA A 390 25.04 15.21 -38.85
CA ALA A 390 24.25 16.21 -38.13
C ALA A 390 24.42 16.09 -36.60
N ALA A 391 24.33 17.23 -35.90
CA ALA A 391 24.36 17.28 -34.44
C ALA A 391 23.03 16.74 -33.86
N ARG A 392 23.09 15.69 -33.04
CA ARG A 392 21.91 14.93 -32.59
C ARG A 392 21.38 15.45 -31.26
N LEU A 393 20.10 15.82 -31.19
CA LEU A 393 19.44 16.18 -29.93
C LEU A 393 19.38 14.98 -28.98
N ARG A 394 20.05 15.07 -27.82
CA ARG A 394 20.07 14.02 -26.78
C ARG A 394 19.23 14.36 -25.55
N LEU A 395 19.18 15.63 -25.16
CA LEU A 395 18.43 16.06 -23.98
C LEU A 395 17.93 17.50 -24.14
N MET A 396 16.72 17.79 -23.67
CA MET A 396 16.22 19.13 -23.41
C MET A 396 16.14 19.34 -21.90
N VAL A 397 16.35 20.58 -21.43
CA VAL A 397 16.22 20.92 -20.00
C VAL A 397 15.37 22.18 -19.84
N LEU A 398 14.45 22.12 -18.87
CA LEU A 398 13.65 23.25 -18.40
C LEU A 398 14.09 23.64 -16.98
N THR A 399 14.61 24.84 -16.82
CA THR A 399 15.03 25.40 -15.51
C THR A 399 13.95 26.33 -14.96
N SER A 400 13.27 25.90 -13.89
CA SER A 400 12.33 26.74 -13.12
C SER A 400 13.03 27.27 -11.86
N ASP A 401 13.08 28.58 -11.66
CA ASP A 401 13.81 29.18 -10.54
C ASP A 401 13.22 28.87 -9.16
N LYS A 402 11.90 28.63 -9.09
CA LYS A 402 11.18 28.11 -7.93
C LYS A 402 11.01 26.58 -7.95
N GLY A 403 11.62 25.86 -8.88
CA GLY A 403 11.51 24.40 -9.01
C GLY A 403 10.14 23.93 -9.50
N TRP A 404 9.79 22.68 -9.18
CA TRP A 404 8.64 21.95 -9.75
C TRP A 404 7.74 21.32 -8.66
N PRO A 405 6.46 21.02 -8.93
CA PRO A 405 5.51 20.49 -7.94
C PRO A 405 6.02 19.30 -7.12
N CYS A 406 6.78 18.39 -7.74
CA CYS A 406 7.35 17.22 -7.07
C CYS A 406 8.44 17.54 -6.02
N THR A 407 8.96 18.77 -6.01
CA THR A 407 9.98 19.27 -5.07
C THR A 407 9.41 20.24 -4.02
N TRP A 408 8.19 20.77 -4.20
CA TRP A 408 7.67 21.85 -3.36
C TRP A 408 7.29 21.40 -1.95
N ASN A 409 7.81 22.12 -0.94
CA ASN A 409 7.47 22.00 0.47
C ASN A 409 7.60 20.57 1.06
N ARG A 410 8.46 19.70 0.50
CA ARG A 410 8.65 18.31 0.95
C ARG A 410 9.96 18.18 1.74
N LYS A 411 9.86 17.91 3.05
CA LYS A 411 11.02 17.76 3.94
C LYS A 411 11.97 16.66 3.42
N GLY A 412 13.26 16.97 3.32
CA GLY A 412 14.30 16.01 2.91
C GLY A 412 14.34 15.70 1.40
N VAL A 413 13.65 16.45 0.56
CA VAL A 413 13.81 16.41 -0.90
C VAL A 413 14.68 17.57 -1.35
N GLU A 414 15.65 17.29 -2.23
CA GLU A 414 16.55 18.30 -2.79
C GLU A 414 15.80 19.24 -3.74
N PHE A 415 16.18 20.52 -3.73
CA PHE A 415 15.51 21.57 -4.50
C PHE A 415 15.99 21.59 -5.95
N THR A 416 15.50 20.64 -6.76
CA THR A 416 15.84 20.53 -8.18
C THR A 416 15.10 21.57 -9.02
N ARG A 417 15.83 22.47 -9.67
CA ARG A 417 15.31 23.45 -10.64
C ARG A 417 15.14 22.88 -12.05
N ASP A 418 15.96 21.88 -12.38
CA ASP A 418 16.17 21.40 -13.75
C ASP A 418 15.30 20.15 -14.03
N CYS A 419 14.31 20.31 -14.90
CA CYS A 419 13.47 19.22 -15.43
C CYS A 419 14.14 18.66 -16.70
N HIS A 420 14.58 17.41 -16.66
CA HIS A 420 15.35 16.76 -17.73
C HIS A 420 14.42 15.98 -18.67
N VAL A 421 14.38 16.35 -19.95
CA VAL A 421 13.44 15.84 -20.96
C VAL A 421 14.21 15.12 -22.06
N ASN A 422 14.11 13.80 -22.11
CA ASN A 422 14.61 12.98 -23.23
C ASN A 422 13.48 12.66 -24.24
N CYS A 423 13.79 11.89 -25.28
CA CYS A 423 12.82 11.54 -26.34
C CYS A 423 11.61 10.74 -25.83
N GLU A 424 11.74 9.96 -24.75
CA GLU A 424 10.61 9.28 -24.11
C GLU A 424 9.70 10.26 -23.37
N VAL A 425 10.26 11.24 -22.65
CA VAL A 425 9.49 12.28 -21.96
C VAL A 425 8.75 13.16 -22.97
N ASP A 426 9.37 13.52 -24.09
CA ASP A 426 8.67 14.27 -25.14
C ASP A 426 7.61 13.41 -25.86
N ARG A 427 7.85 12.11 -26.09
CA ARG A 427 6.83 11.19 -26.65
C ARG A 427 5.54 11.18 -25.83
N VAL A 428 5.65 11.14 -24.50
CA VAL A 428 4.48 11.21 -23.59
C VAL A 428 3.69 12.51 -23.81
N TRP A 429 4.37 13.64 -24.00
CA TRP A 429 3.71 14.90 -24.35
C TRP A 429 3.10 14.87 -25.75
N GLN A 430 3.77 14.33 -26.78
CA GLN A 430 3.18 14.26 -28.13
C GLN A 430 1.90 13.41 -28.16
N ILE A 431 1.81 12.35 -27.35
CA ILE A 431 0.56 11.59 -27.15
C ILE A 431 -0.52 12.48 -26.52
N VAL A 432 -0.27 13.05 -25.34
CA VAL A 432 -1.23 13.93 -24.63
C VAL A 432 -1.67 15.12 -25.49
N LYS A 433 -0.77 15.69 -26.27
CA LYS A 433 -1.03 16.77 -27.24
C LYS A 433 -1.97 16.31 -28.37
N GLY A 434 -1.85 15.06 -28.82
CA GLY A 434 -2.81 14.43 -29.73
C GLY A 434 -4.22 14.41 -29.13
N ASP A 435 -4.34 13.98 -27.88
CA ASP A 435 -5.61 13.89 -27.14
C ASP A 435 -6.28 15.26 -27.00
N LEU A 436 -5.50 16.27 -26.61
CA LEU A 436 -5.94 17.66 -26.53
C LEU A 436 -6.35 18.20 -27.90
N THR A 437 -5.61 17.87 -28.97
CA THR A 437 -5.94 18.30 -30.33
C THR A 437 -7.23 17.65 -30.84
N ALA A 438 -7.49 16.37 -30.53
CA ALA A 438 -8.77 15.74 -30.83
C ALA A 438 -9.92 16.39 -30.05
N TRP A 439 -9.73 16.63 -28.74
CA TRP A 439 -10.73 17.24 -27.87
C TRP A 439 -11.08 18.69 -28.23
N PHE A 440 -10.09 19.51 -28.63
CA PHE A 440 -10.34 20.91 -28.99
C PHE A 440 -10.95 21.09 -30.39
N ASN A 441 -10.96 20.05 -31.24
CA ASN A 441 -11.55 20.07 -32.58
C ASN A 441 -12.90 19.32 -32.68
N SER A 442 -13.42 18.70 -31.61
CA SER A 442 -14.74 18.06 -31.62
C SER A 442 -15.88 19.09 -31.68
N LEU A 443 -16.95 18.79 -32.42
CA LEU A 443 -18.11 19.68 -32.51
C LEU A 443 -18.88 19.75 -31.18
N PRO A 444 -19.61 20.84 -30.87
CA PRO A 444 -20.38 20.96 -29.63
C PRO A 444 -21.50 19.92 -29.44
N GLU A 445 -21.94 19.29 -30.54
CA GLU A 445 -22.97 18.25 -30.55
C GLU A 445 -22.39 16.84 -30.34
N ASP A 446 -21.08 16.65 -30.55
CA ASP A 446 -20.39 15.40 -30.23
C ASP A 446 -20.14 15.32 -28.72
N HIS A 447 -20.57 14.24 -28.06
CA HIS A 447 -20.24 13.97 -26.67
C HIS A 447 -18.80 13.45 -26.49
N PHE A 448 -17.82 14.20 -27.02
CA PHE A 448 -16.41 13.84 -26.94
C PHE A 448 -15.92 13.88 -25.49
N THR A 449 -15.63 12.70 -24.94
CA THR A 449 -15.00 12.58 -23.62
C THR A 449 -13.48 12.56 -23.81
N PRO A 450 -12.71 13.51 -23.23
CA PRO A 450 -11.27 13.57 -23.42
C PRO A 450 -10.59 12.27 -22.94
N GLU A 451 -9.65 11.75 -23.73
CA GLU A 451 -9.05 10.44 -23.47
C GLU A 451 -8.24 10.43 -22.16
N GLN A 452 -8.29 9.30 -21.46
CA GLN A 452 -7.70 9.13 -20.14
C GLN A 452 -6.42 8.32 -20.24
N ARG A 453 -5.33 8.84 -19.67
CA ARG A 453 -4.00 8.25 -19.83
C ARG A 453 -3.44 7.74 -18.50
N VAL A 454 -2.82 6.56 -18.51
CA VAL A 454 -2.00 6.07 -17.39
C VAL A 454 -0.54 5.95 -17.84
N LEU A 455 0.32 6.81 -17.32
CA LEU A 455 1.75 6.78 -17.58
C LEU A 455 2.44 5.79 -16.62
N ILE A 456 2.82 4.63 -17.17
CA ILE A 456 3.54 3.55 -16.49
C ILE A 456 5.02 3.58 -16.88
N GLY A 457 5.90 3.13 -15.99
CA GLY A 457 7.33 2.96 -16.26
C GLY A 457 8.09 2.64 -14.98
N THR A 458 9.36 2.23 -15.08
CA THR A 458 10.19 1.82 -13.92
C THR A 458 10.16 2.83 -12.76
N PRO A 459 10.16 2.40 -11.49
CA PRO A 459 10.33 3.30 -10.35
C PRO A 459 11.67 4.05 -10.42
N GLY A 460 11.69 5.36 -10.14
CA GLY A 460 12.93 6.13 -10.04
C GLY A 460 13.50 6.71 -11.35
N ILE A 461 12.93 6.41 -12.54
CA ILE A 461 13.37 7.00 -13.83
C ILE A 461 12.96 8.46 -14.06
N GLY A 462 12.60 9.17 -12.99
CA GLY A 462 12.26 10.59 -13.06
C GLY A 462 10.84 10.95 -13.51
N LYS A 463 9.91 10.01 -13.75
CA LYS A 463 8.55 10.30 -14.28
C LYS A 463 7.85 11.54 -13.69
N SER A 464 7.88 11.74 -12.37
CA SER A 464 7.36 12.93 -11.68
C SER A 464 8.14 14.23 -12.00
N MET A 465 9.47 14.17 -11.92
CA MET A 465 10.39 15.30 -12.09
C MET A 465 10.62 15.69 -13.55
N ALA A 466 10.43 14.75 -14.47
CA ALA A 466 10.54 14.92 -15.91
C ALA A 466 9.16 14.99 -16.56
N ALA A 467 8.48 13.87 -16.77
CA ALA A 467 7.21 13.82 -17.51
C ALA A 467 6.08 14.65 -16.86
N GLY A 468 5.80 14.49 -15.56
CA GLY A 468 4.79 15.30 -14.87
C GLY A 468 5.08 16.81 -14.95
N SER A 469 6.34 17.19 -14.75
CA SER A 469 6.81 18.57 -14.81
C SER A 469 6.77 19.15 -16.24
N TYR A 470 7.13 18.36 -17.25
CA TYR A 470 7.08 18.74 -18.66
C TYR A 470 5.63 18.86 -19.18
N LEU A 471 4.77 17.92 -18.82
CA LEU A 471 3.34 17.98 -19.12
C LEU A 471 2.71 19.23 -18.51
N LEU A 472 3.03 19.57 -17.25
CA LEU A 472 2.58 20.82 -16.64
C LEU A 472 3.07 22.05 -17.43
N TYR A 473 4.37 22.12 -17.74
CA TYR A 473 4.91 23.24 -18.53
C TYR A 473 4.15 23.41 -19.86
N GLN A 474 3.94 22.30 -20.59
CA GLN A 474 3.30 22.32 -21.90
C GLN A 474 1.80 22.65 -21.83
N LEU A 475 1.05 22.10 -20.86
CA LEU A 475 -0.36 22.42 -20.63
C LEU A 475 -0.57 23.91 -20.28
N LEU A 476 0.37 24.51 -19.54
CA LEU A 476 0.35 25.94 -19.26
C LEU A 476 0.57 26.81 -20.53
N HIS A 477 1.06 26.23 -21.63
CA HIS A 477 1.27 26.87 -22.94
C HIS A 477 0.23 26.49 -24.01
N CYS A 478 -0.82 25.73 -23.69
CA CYS A 478 -1.99 25.56 -24.55
C CYS A 478 -2.75 26.90 -24.74
N ASP A 479 -3.84 26.92 -25.51
CA ASP A 479 -4.77 28.05 -25.48
C ASP A 479 -5.44 28.14 -24.08
N ALA A 480 -5.59 29.36 -23.53
CA ALA A 480 -6.22 29.61 -22.25
C ALA A 480 -7.76 29.63 -22.32
N GLU A 481 -8.34 29.89 -23.49
CA GLU A 481 -9.78 29.79 -23.72
C GLU A 481 -10.24 28.33 -23.81
N GLN A 482 -9.40 27.48 -24.43
CA GLN A 482 -9.65 26.04 -24.55
C GLN A 482 -9.36 25.28 -23.24
N LEU A 483 -8.38 25.74 -22.44
CA LEU A 483 -7.95 25.09 -21.21
C LEU A 483 -7.67 26.12 -20.10
N GLN A 484 -8.62 26.35 -19.20
CA GLN A 484 -8.54 27.43 -18.20
C GLN A 484 -7.76 27.03 -16.95
N MET A 485 -7.77 25.74 -16.59
CA MET A 485 -7.23 25.22 -15.33
C MET A 485 -6.30 24.02 -15.56
N VAL A 486 -5.21 23.94 -14.80
CA VAL A 486 -4.38 22.72 -14.69
C VAL A 486 -4.24 22.34 -13.22
N VAL A 487 -4.50 21.07 -12.89
CA VAL A 487 -4.48 20.56 -11.52
C VAL A 487 -3.36 19.53 -11.38
N TYR A 488 -2.38 19.79 -10.52
CA TYR A 488 -1.31 18.84 -10.19
C TYR A 488 -1.56 18.23 -8.81
N LEU A 489 -1.89 16.95 -8.78
CA LEU A 489 -2.12 16.16 -7.56
C LEU A 489 -0.84 15.38 -7.23
N ILE A 490 -0.24 15.56 -6.05
CA ILE A 490 0.90 14.75 -5.60
C ILE A 490 0.86 14.45 -4.11
N ALA A 491 0.88 13.16 -3.77
CA ALA A 491 0.67 12.69 -2.40
C ALA A 491 -0.55 13.40 -1.75
N ASP A 492 -0.36 14.06 -0.61
CA ASP A 492 -1.40 14.76 0.17
C ASP A 492 -1.89 16.09 -0.46
N ARG A 493 -1.44 16.49 -1.66
CA ARG A 493 -1.46 17.91 -2.09
C ARG A 493 -2.07 18.13 -3.47
N THR A 494 -2.77 19.25 -3.59
CA THR A 494 -3.17 19.82 -4.89
C THR A 494 -2.50 21.16 -5.11
N PHE A 495 -1.89 21.33 -6.28
CA PHE A 495 -1.56 22.64 -6.84
C PHE A 495 -2.52 22.93 -8.00
N LEU A 496 -3.41 23.91 -7.82
CA LEU A 496 -4.30 24.41 -8.87
C LEU A 496 -3.60 25.58 -9.57
N PHE A 497 -3.37 25.46 -10.87
CA PHE A 497 -2.87 26.51 -11.74
C PHE A 497 -4.03 27.13 -12.51
N ASP A 498 -4.43 28.32 -12.07
CA ASP A 498 -5.41 29.16 -12.74
C ASP A 498 -4.71 29.96 -13.84
N ARG A 499 -5.04 29.68 -15.10
CA ARG A 499 -4.36 30.27 -16.27
C ARG A 499 -4.94 31.61 -16.69
N THR A 500 -6.23 31.86 -16.43
CA THR A 500 -6.89 33.15 -16.68
C THR A 500 -6.46 34.22 -15.67
N ARG A 501 -6.17 33.83 -14.42
CA ARG A 501 -5.65 34.73 -13.37
C ARG A 501 -4.13 34.69 -13.19
N LYS A 502 -3.45 33.73 -13.81
CA LYS A 502 -2.01 33.43 -13.64
C LYS A 502 -1.59 33.21 -12.18
N THR A 503 -2.37 32.42 -11.45
CA THR A 503 -2.13 32.15 -10.02
C THR A 503 -2.04 30.66 -9.71
N VAL A 504 -1.19 30.30 -8.74
CA VAL A 504 -1.16 28.96 -8.15
C VAL A 504 -1.72 29.00 -6.73
N SER A 505 -2.71 28.15 -6.44
CA SER A 505 -3.21 27.91 -5.09
C SER A 505 -2.93 26.47 -4.64
N THR A 506 -2.53 26.31 -3.38
CA THR A 506 -2.29 25.00 -2.76
C THR A 506 -3.45 24.61 -1.85
N TYR A 507 -3.89 23.35 -1.97
CA TYR A 507 -4.82 22.69 -1.06
C TYR A 507 -4.17 21.43 -0.46
N MET A 508 -4.56 21.07 0.76
CA MET A 508 -3.95 19.99 1.54
C MET A 508 -5.01 18.94 1.94
N GLY A 509 -4.61 17.67 1.94
CA GLY A 509 -5.42 16.51 2.30
C GLY A 509 -6.24 15.95 1.13
N ASP A 510 -6.21 14.63 0.95
CA ASP A 510 -6.84 13.90 -0.18
C ASP A 510 -8.31 14.24 -0.40
N SER A 511 -9.03 14.50 0.70
CA SER A 511 -10.42 14.99 0.70
C SER A 511 -10.61 16.30 -0.07
N SER A 512 -9.72 17.27 0.14
CA SER A 512 -9.73 18.58 -0.53
C SER A 512 -9.47 18.42 -2.03
N ASN A 513 -8.64 17.44 -2.37
CA ASN A 513 -7.95 17.36 -3.65
C ASN A 513 -8.89 16.99 -4.80
N ALA A 514 -9.71 15.94 -4.64
CA ALA A 514 -10.75 15.60 -5.63
C ALA A 514 -11.90 16.63 -5.67
N PHE A 515 -12.23 17.24 -4.51
CA PHE A 515 -13.36 18.15 -4.38
C PHE A 515 -13.14 19.51 -5.05
N VAL A 516 -11.91 20.04 -5.04
CA VAL A 516 -11.58 21.28 -5.78
C VAL A 516 -11.71 21.10 -7.30
N ALA A 517 -11.26 19.96 -7.84
CA ALA A 517 -11.46 19.64 -9.25
C ALA A 517 -12.95 19.50 -9.59
N TRP A 518 -13.75 18.88 -8.70
CA TRP A 518 -15.20 18.77 -8.86
C TRP A 518 -15.88 20.13 -8.94
N ILE A 519 -15.62 21.03 -7.98
CA ILE A 519 -16.20 22.38 -7.96
C ILE A 519 -15.89 23.15 -9.25
N MET A 520 -14.68 23.05 -9.80
CA MET A 520 -14.33 23.76 -11.03
C MET A 520 -15.07 23.20 -12.24
N SER A 521 -15.23 21.88 -12.33
CA SER A 521 -16.02 21.24 -13.40
C SER A 521 -17.53 21.50 -13.28
N ASP A 522 -18.06 21.56 -12.05
CA ASP A 522 -19.46 21.91 -11.70
C ASP A 522 -19.83 23.31 -12.21
N HIS A 523 -18.87 24.25 -12.21
CA HIS A 523 -19.02 25.60 -12.78
C HIS A 523 -18.71 25.69 -14.28
N GLY A 524 -18.53 24.55 -14.98
CA GLY A 524 -18.30 24.50 -16.43
C GLY A 524 -16.89 24.92 -16.89
N MET A 525 -15.93 25.07 -15.98
CA MET A 525 -14.55 25.43 -16.32
C MET A 525 -13.86 24.24 -17.03
N LYS A 526 -13.14 24.50 -18.12
CA LYS A 526 -12.33 23.46 -18.80
C LYS A 526 -10.96 23.31 -18.15
N GLY A 527 -10.53 22.08 -17.89
CA GLY A 527 -9.22 21.83 -17.29
C GLY A 527 -8.62 20.45 -17.55
N TYR A 528 -7.40 20.27 -17.05
CA TYR A 528 -6.62 19.02 -17.18
C TYR A 528 -5.97 18.63 -15.85
N ILE A 529 -5.95 17.34 -15.52
CA ILE A 529 -5.41 16.82 -14.24
C ILE A 529 -4.16 15.98 -14.48
N ILE A 530 -3.06 16.31 -13.80
CA ILE A 530 -1.88 15.45 -13.65
C ILE A 530 -1.95 14.83 -12.25
N HIS A 531 -2.05 13.50 -12.17
CA HIS A 531 -2.07 12.78 -10.90
C HIS A 531 -0.79 11.96 -10.69
N ASP A 532 0.11 12.50 -9.87
CA ASP A 532 1.42 11.96 -9.57
C ASP A 532 1.37 11.06 -8.32
N LEU A 533 1.27 9.75 -8.55
CA LEU A 533 1.25 8.72 -7.51
C LEU A 533 2.66 8.50 -6.97
N ALA A 534 3.14 9.50 -6.23
CA ALA A 534 4.45 9.51 -5.59
C ALA A 534 4.69 8.29 -4.70
N GLU A 535 3.62 7.70 -4.12
CA GLU A 535 3.66 6.42 -3.40
C GLU A 535 2.47 5.51 -3.77
N PRO A 536 2.70 4.20 -3.99
CA PRO A 536 1.76 3.22 -4.56
C PRO A 536 0.69 2.70 -3.58
N ASP A 537 0.49 3.41 -2.49
CA ASP A 537 -0.50 3.11 -1.47
C ASP A 537 -1.52 4.28 -1.35
N HIS A 538 -1.33 5.36 -2.13
CA HIS A 538 -2.22 6.52 -2.25
C HIS A 538 -3.18 6.38 -3.45
N ALA A 539 -3.72 5.17 -3.71
CA ALA A 539 -4.72 5.00 -4.74
C ALA A 539 -6.04 5.65 -4.31
N LEU A 540 -6.48 6.72 -5.00
CA LEU A 540 -7.71 7.44 -4.63
C LEU A 540 -8.91 6.49 -4.55
N SER A 541 -9.78 6.76 -3.58
CA SER A 541 -10.96 5.95 -3.27
C SER A 541 -12.07 6.05 -4.33
N VAL A 542 -12.01 7.05 -5.21
CA VAL A 542 -13.08 7.43 -6.15
C VAL A 542 -12.48 7.74 -7.53
N PRO A 543 -13.17 7.37 -8.63
CA PRO A 543 -12.73 7.74 -9.97
C PRO A 543 -12.79 9.25 -10.21
N LEU A 544 -11.65 9.80 -10.63
CA LEU A 544 -11.63 10.87 -11.63
C LEU A 544 -11.66 10.15 -13.01
N PRO A 545 -12.23 10.73 -14.08
CA PRO A 545 -12.41 12.15 -14.32
C PRO A 545 -13.83 12.61 -14.04
N LEU A 546 -13.94 13.90 -13.71
CA LEU A 546 -15.19 14.55 -13.40
C LEU A 546 -15.66 15.22 -14.70
N ARG A 547 -16.51 14.51 -15.45
CA ARG A 547 -17.09 14.83 -16.78
C ARG A 547 -16.48 16.05 -17.51
N GLY A 548 -15.67 15.77 -18.53
CA GLY A 548 -15.20 16.79 -19.48
C GLY A 548 -13.83 17.41 -19.15
N TRP A 549 -13.04 16.79 -18.27
CA TRP A 549 -11.63 17.12 -18.02
C TRP A 549 -10.73 15.99 -18.51
N GLY A 550 -9.66 16.34 -19.24
CA GLY A 550 -8.61 15.38 -19.60
C GLY A 550 -7.72 15.07 -18.38
N MET A 551 -7.17 13.85 -18.30
CA MET A 551 -6.31 13.50 -17.16
C MET A 551 -5.26 12.42 -17.48
N VAL A 552 -4.10 12.56 -16.82
CA VAL A 552 -2.99 11.61 -16.85
C VAL A 552 -2.59 11.18 -15.44
N VAL A 553 -2.58 9.86 -15.19
CA VAL A 553 -2.06 9.27 -13.94
C VAL A 553 -0.62 8.86 -14.14
N VAL A 554 0.32 9.52 -13.46
CA VAL A 554 1.74 9.15 -13.42
C VAL A 554 1.94 8.13 -12.29
N SER A 555 2.10 6.85 -12.65
CA SER A 555 2.14 5.74 -11.68
C SER A 555 3.44 4.91 -11.74
N PRO A 556 3.94 4.40 -10.61
CA PRO A 556 4.71 3.16 -10.58
C PRO A 556 3.97 2.01 -11.32
N PRO A 557 4.67 0.98 -11.82
CA PRO A 557 4.07 -0.14 -12.56
C PRO A 557 3.34 -1.15 -11.65
N LEU A 558 3.02 -0.74 -10.42
CA LEU A 558 2.38 -1.54 -9.40
C LEU A 558 0.89 -1.63 -9.72
N GLU A 559 0.45 -2.82 -10.16
CA GLU A 559 -0.88 -3.06 -10.73
C GLU A 559 -2.03 -2.58 -9.81
N ARG A 560 -1.86 -2.72 -8.48
CA ARG A 560 -2.83 -2.27 -7.47
C ARG A 560 -3.17 -0.78 -7.54
N ASN A 561 -2.25 0.05 -8.05
CA ASN A 561 -2.42 1.48 -8.19
C ASN A 561 -3.46 1.82 -9.26
N TYR A 562 -3.29 1.23 -10.45
CA TYR A 562 -3.93 1.69 -11.69
C TYR A 562 -5.01 0.75 -12.22
N LYS A 563 -5.09 -0.50 -11.74
CA LYS A 563 -6.11 -1.49 -12.17
C LYS A 563 -7.54 -1.03 -11.91
N LYS A 564 -7.76 -0.18 -10.90
CA LYS A 564 -9.07 0.49 -10.68
C LYS A 564 -9.34 1.51 -11.79
N TRP A 565 -8.38 2.41 -12.05
CA TRP A 565 -8.49 3.48 -13.05
C TRP A 565 -8.71 2.97 -14.48
N VAL A 566 -7.94 1.98 -14.92
CA VAL A 566 -8.12 1.34 -16.25
C VAL A 566 -9.50 0.69 -16.37
N LYS A 567 -10.10 0.24 -15.26
CA LYS A 567 -11.48 -0.29 -15.21
C LYS A 567 -12.57 0.77 -15.01
N TRP A 568 -12.23 2.02 -14.72
CA TRP A 568 -13.17 3.07 -14.32
C TRP A 568 -13.42 4.14 -15.38
N GLY A 569 -12.51 4.31 -16.33
CA GLY A 569 -12.61 5.37 -17.36
C GLY A 569 -11.90 5.01 -18.67
N ASP A 570 -11.92 3.73 -19.05
CA ASP A 570 -11.31 3.17 -20.26
C ASP A 570 -9.88 3.67 -20.53
N ALA A 571 -9.10 3.84 -19.46
CA ALA A 571 -7.88 4.63 -19.49
C ALA A 571 -6.74 3.89 -20.21
N THR A 572 -6.38 4.37 -21.40
CA THR A 572 -5.29 3.84 -22.22
C THR A 572 -3.94 4.05 -21.54
N THR A 573 -3.12 3.00 -21.50
CA THR A 573 -1.78 3.03 -20.91
C THR A 573 -0.75 3.60 -21.88
N ILE A 574 0.15 4.45 -21.37
CA ILE A 574 1.40 4.86 -22.02
C ILE A 574 2.55 4.21 -21.25
N VAL A 575 3.42 3.45 -21.92
CA VAL A 575 4.58 2.81 -21.26
C VAL A 575 5.83 3.64 -21.55
N MET A 576 6.47 4.18 -20.53
CA MET A 576 7.73 4.93 -20.61
C MET A 576 8.93 4.02 -20.27
N ASN A 577 9.87 3.93 -21.20
CA ASN A 577 11.16 3.25 -21.02
C ASN A 577 12.09 4.00 -20.06
N CYS A 578 13.08 3.29 -19.51
CA CYS A 578 14.23 3.93 -18.86
C CYS A 578 15.02 4.79 -19.86
N PRO A 579 15.72 5.86 -19.41
CA PRO A 579 16.66 6.59 -20.25
C PRO A 579 17.80 5.69 -20.76
N GLY A 580 18.32 5.97 -21.96
CA GLY A 580 19.49 5.28 -22.51
C GLY A 580 20.82 5.81 -21.96
N GLU A 581 21.92 5.12 -22.23
CA GLU A 581 23.29 5.55 -21.85
C GLU A 581 23.57 6.99 -22.30
N SER A 582 23.21 7.34 -23.55
CA SER A 582 23.35 8.70 -24.11
C SER A 582 22.61 9.77 -23.30
N ASP A 583 21.46 9.41 -22.72
CA ASP A 583 20.56 10.33 -22.05
C ASP A 583 21.09 10.58 -20.62
N VAL A 584 21.54 9.52 -19.95
CA VAL A 584 22.21 9.61 -18.64
C VAL A 584 23.53 10.37 -18.78
N LYS A 585 24.32 10.12 -19.85
CA LYS A 585 25.54 10.88 -20.17
C LYS A 585 25.25 12.37 -20.37
N ALA A 586 24.18 12.71 -21.09
CA ALA A 586 23.73 14.10 -21.25
C ALA A 586 23.28 14.73 -19.93
N MET A 587 22.59 13.98 -19.05
CA MET A 587 22.25 14.45 -17.70
C MET A 587 23.52 14.73 -16.87
N CYS A 588 24.53 13.85 -16.91
CA CYS A 588 25.81 14.06 -16.23
C CYS A 588 26.54 15.31 -16.73
N VAL A 589 26.66 15.49 -18.06
CA VAL A 589 27.25 16.68 -18.67
C VAL A 589 26.49 17.95 -18.26
N TRP A 590 25.16 17.93 -18.27
CA TRP A 590 24.35 19.06 -17.80
C TRP A 590 24.55 19.35 -16.31
N MET A 591 24.53 18.34 -15.45
CA MET A 591 24.73 18.49 -14.01
C MET A 591 26.12 19.03 -13.66
N ARG A 592 27.15 18.69 -14.45
CA ARG A 592 28.54 19.14 -14.25
C ARG A 592 28.98 20.24 -15.22
N ARG A 593 28.05 20.91 -15.91
CA ARG A 593 28.30 21.92 -16.97
C ARG A 593 29.24 23.08 -16.60
N HIS A 594 29.41 23.34 -15.31
CA HIS A 594 30.30 24.40 -14.79
C HIS A 594 31.71 23.91 -14.42
N GLN A 595 31.97 22.60 -14.49
CA GLN A 595 33.27 21.98 -14.24
C GLN A 595 34.03 21.74 -15.56
N PRO A 596 35.38 21.67 -15.54
CA PRO A 596 36.20 21.29 -16.69
C PRO A 596 35.75 19.96 -17.32
N VAL A 597 35.91 19.84 -18.65
CA VAL A 597 35.52 18.64 -19.43
C VAL A 597 36.10 17.34 -18.87
N ARG A 598 37.30 17.41 -18.28
CA ARG A 598 37.92 16.28 -17.56
C ARG A 598 37.10 15.82 -16.36
N GLU A 599 36.68 16.73 -15.48
CA GLU A 599 35.86 16.39 -14.30
C GLU A 599 34.47 15.89 -14.71
N GLN A 600 33.92 16.38 -15.83
CA GLN A 600 32.69 15.85 -16.42
C GLN A 600 32.86 14.40 -16.90
N ALA A 601 34.00 14.07 -17.51
CA ALA A 601 34.33 12.70 -17.94
C ALA A 601 34.60 11.77 -16.75
N GLU A 602 35.32 12.22 -15.72
CA GLU A 602 35.56 11.48 -14.48
C GLU A 602 34.23 11.19 -13.74
N TYR A 603 33.32 12.17 -13.64
CA TYR A 603 31.98 11.95 -13.10
C TYR A 603 31.13 11.00 -13.97
N TRP A 604 31.26 11.07 -15.30
CA TRP A 604 30.60 10.14 -16.21
C TRP A 604 31.07 8.69 -16.00
N HIS A 605 32.37 8.44 -15.87
CA HIS A 605 32.89 7.09 -15.58
C HIS A 605 32.32 6.52 -14.28
N VAL A 606 32.23 7.32 -13.21
CA VAL A 606 31.60 6.90 -11.95
C VAL A 606 30.13 6.53 -12.17
N VAL A 607 29.33 7.40 -12.82
CA VAL A 607 27.90 7.13 -13.04
C VAL A 607 27.68 5.94 -13.99
N LYS A 608 28.55 5.74 -14.98
CA LYS A 608 28.51 4.58 -15.87
C LYS A 608 28.71 3.28 -15.10
N GLY A 609 29.71 3.19 -14.23
CA GLY A 609 29.89 2.01 -13.36
C GLY A 609 28.69 1.75 -12.43
N GLN A 610 28.07 2.80 -11.88
CA GLN A 610 26.82 2.67 -11.12
C GLN A 610 25.65 2.18 -11.99
N MET A 611 25.59 2.60 -13.24
CA MET A 611 24.57 2.18 -14.22
C MET A 611 24.78 0.73 -14.71
N ASP A 612 26.02 0.28 -14.85
CA ASP A 612 26.35 -1.10 -15.22
C ASP A 612 25.95 -2.08 -14.10
N GLU A 613 26.08 -1.68 -12.82
CA GLU A 613 25.63 -2.47 -11.68
C GLU A 613 24.11 -2.40 -11.42
N VAL A 614 23.52 -1.19 -11.35
CA VAL A 614 22.11 -1.00 -10.92
C VAL A 614 21.22 -0.23 -11.90
N GLY A 615 21.62 -0.19 -13.17
CA GLY A 615 20.80 0.22 -14.32
C GLY A 615 20.57 1.73 -14.43
N PRO A 616 19.98 2.19 -15.55
CA PRO A 616 19.70 3.60 -15.80
C PRO A 616 18.50 4.10 -14.98
N ILE A 617 18.69 4.25 -13.66
CA ILE A 617 17.69 4.76 -12.71
C ILE A 617 18.20 6.04 -12.04
N PRO A 618 18.03 7.22 -12.67
CA PRO A 618 18.45 8.54 -12.17
C PRO A 618 18.23 8.85 -10.68
N ARG A 619 17.16 8.31 -10.05
CA ARG A 619 16.92 8.48 -8.61
C ARG A 619 18.03 7.92 -7.70
N TYR A 620 18.80 6.94 -8.19
CA TYR A 620 19.83 6.25 -7.42
C TYR A 620 21.24 6.55 -7.95
N ILE A 621 21.48 6.46 -9.26
CA ILE A 621 22.82 6.55 -9.88
C ILE A 621 23.47 7.94 -9.92
N PHE A 622 22.84 8.97 -9.36
CA PHE A 622 23.39 10.33 -9.27
C PHE A 622 23.81 10.74 -7.85
N ASP A 623 23.45 9.95 -6.83
CA ASP A 623 23.76 10.20 -5.41
C ASP A 623 24.35 8.93 -4.82
N GLU A 624 25.61 9.00 -4.42
CA GLU A 624 26.39 7.90 -3.84
C GLU A 624 25.68 7.17 -2.68
N ARG A 625 25.01 7.92 -1.79
CA ARG A 625 24.28 7.35 -0.65
C ARG A 625 22.99 6.67 -1.10
N LYS A 626 22.26 7.24 -2.07
CA LYS A 626 21.05 6.63 -2.65
C LYS A 626 21.42 5.37 -3.45
N TYR A 627 22.50 5.41 -4.23
CA TYR A 627 23.11 4.29 -4.94
C TYR A 627 23.51 3.15 -3.99
N TYR A 628 24.37 3.40 -3.00
CA TYR A 628 24.83 2.36 -2.06
C TYR A 628 23.67 1.68 -1.30
N ASN A 629 22.66 2.46 -0.88
CA ASN A 629 21.43 1.95 -0.26
C ASN A 629 20.51 1.17 -1.21
N TRP A 630 20.68 1.32 -2.52
CA TRP A 630 19.97 0.56 -3.55
C TRP A 630 20.72 -0.73 -3.88
N VAL A 631 22.03 -0.63 -4.15
CA VAL A 631 22.98 -1.75 -4.33
C VAL A 631 22.85 -2.79 -3.21
N GLN A 632 22.96 -2.35 -1.95
CA GLN A 632 22.84 -3.25 -0.79
C GLN A 632 21.49 -3.99 -0.77
N ARG A 633 20.39 -3.31 -1.12
CA ARG A 633 19.06 -3.96 -1.17
C ARG A 633 18.97 -4.96 -2.30
N CYS A 634 19.42 -4.60 -3.50
CA CYS A 634 19.40 -5.47 -4.67
C CYS A 634 20.18 -6.77 -4.40
N HIS A 635 21.43 -6.66 -3.97
CA HIS A 635 22.25 -7.83 -3.62
C HIS A 635 21.64 -8.66 -2.49
N LYS A 636 21.25 -8.02 -1.38
CA LYS A 636 20.61 -8.70 -0.24
C LYS A 636 19.36 -9.47 -0.66
N THR A 637 18.51 -8.89 -1.51
CA THR A 637 17.30 -9.56 -2.02
C THR A 637 17.63 -10.81 -2.85
N VAL A 638 18.72 -10.82 -3.65
CA VAL A 638 19.18 -12.04 -4.35
C VAL A 638 19.81 -13.05 -3.38
N ASP A 639 20.62 -12.56 -2.44
CA ASP A 639 21.42 -13.41 -1.56
C ASP A 639 20.58 -14.08 -0.46
N GLU A 640 19.47 -13.48 -0.04
CA GLU A 640 18.47 -14.06 0.87
C GLU A 640 17.33 -14.81 0.12
N ALA A 641 17.25 -14.74 -1.21
CA ALA A 641 16.15 -15.36 -1.96
C ALA A 641 16.11 -16.89 -1.82
N THR A 642 14.93 -17.41 -1.45
CA THR A 642 14.56 -18.84 -1.44
C THR A 642 13.97 -19.26 -2.78
N SER A 643 13.83 -20.57 -3.05
CA SER A 643 13.22 -21.06 -4.30
C SER A 643 11.80 -20.52 -4.53
N SER A 644 10.97 -20.34 -3.48
CA SER A 644 9.62 -19.76 -3.62
C SER A 644 9.63 -18.27 -3.92
N VAL A 645 10.64 -17.54 -3.43
CA VAL A 645 10.87 -16.12 -3.77
C VAL A 645 11.38 -16.00 -5.22
N ILE A 646 12.20 -16.94 -5.69
CA ILE A 646 12.72 -16.96 -7.06
C ILE A 646 11.70 -17.48 -8.08
N LEU A 647 10.70 -18.28 -7.68
CA LEU A 647 9.57 -18.59 -8.56
C LEU A 647 8.80 -17.32 -8.98
N GLN A 648 8.90 -16.22 -8.24
CA GLN A 648 8.37 -14.91 -8.65
C GLN A 648 9.17 -14.26 -9.79
N TYR A 649 10.41 -14.71 -10.00
CA TYR A 649 11.32 -14.25 -11.06
C TYR A 649 10.99 -14.86 -12.43
N SER A 650 10.10 -15.86 -12.49
CA SER A 650 9.39 -16.27 -13.71
C SER A 650 8.62 -15.13 -14.38
N GLY A 651 8.36 -14.04 -13.66
CA GLY A 651 7.80 -12.81 -14.20
C GLY A 651 8.77 -11.98 -15.06
N LEU A 652 10.06 -12.33 -15.18
CA LEU A 652 10.94 -11.76 -16.19
C LEU A 652 10.54 -12.25 -17.59
N GLY A 653 10.54 -11.36 -18.57
CA GLY A 653 9.97 -11.59 -19.89
C GLY A 653 8.44 -11.61 -19.92
N CYS A 654 7.77 -12.02 -18.85
CA CYS A 654 6.30 -11.95 -18.76
C CYS A 654 5.79 -10.52 -18.54
N GLY A 655 4.57 -10.24 -19.02
CA GLY A 655 3.81 -9.05 -18.63
C GLY A 655 3.09 -9.24 -17.29
N GLY A 656 3.00 -8.18 -16.48
CA GLY A 656 2.08 -8.09 -15.34
C GLY A 656 2.39 -8.92 -14.08
N SER A 657 3.34 -8.47 -13.24
CA SER A 657 3.34 -8.75 -11.78
C SER A 657 4.39 -7.91 -11.04
N TRP A 658 4.08 -6.66 -10.72
CA TRP A 658 4.89 -5.85 -9.79
C TRP A 658 4.21 -5.77 -8.41
N ASP A 659 5.01 -5.96 -7.36
CA ASP A 659 4.65 -5.68 -5.97
C ASP A 659 5.94 -5.34 -5.18
N ARG A 660 5.86 -4.37 -4.26
CA ARG A 660 6.98 -3.87 -3.44
C ARG A 660 7.68 -4.97 -2.63
N MET A 661 6.94 -6.02 -2.27
CA MET A 661 7.45 -7.17 -1.50
C MET A 661 8.07 -8.27 -2.37
N LYS A 662 7.97 -8.18 -3.70
CA LYS A 662 8.54 -9.15 -4.65
C LYS A 662 9.91 -8.71 -5.16
N VAL A 663 10.72 -9.70 -5.54
CA VAL A 663 12.08 -9.52 -6.11
C VAL A 663 12.10 -8.53 -7.28
N LEU A 664 11.11 -8.62 -8.17
CA LEU A 664 11.02 -7.80 -9.38
C LEU A 664 11.00 -6.29 -9.12
N TYR A 665 10.49 -5.81 -7.98
CA TYR A 665 10.48 -4.37 -7.69
C TYR A 665 11.89 -3.76 -7.53
N TRP A 666 12.86 -4.57 -7.11
CA TRP A 666 14.25 -4.14 -6.88
C TRP A 666 15.17 -4.48 -8.05
N LEU A 667 14.87 -5.56 -8.78
CA LEU A 667 15.79 -6.14 -9.78
C LEU A 667 15.27 -6.10 -11.22
N ALA A 668 14.01 -5.70 -11.46
CA ALA A 668 13.48 -5.56 -12.81
C ALA A 668 13.25 -4.10 -13.25
N ARG A 669 13.35 -3.85 -14.56
CA ARG A 669 12.95 -2.62 -15.24
C ARG A 669 11.80 -2.91 -16.19
N VAL A 670 10.95 -1.90 -16.39
CA VAL A 670 9.88 -1.92 -17.40
C VAL A 670 10.49 -1.62 -18.76
N VAL A 671 10.21 -2.47 -19.75
CA VAL A 671 10.48 -2.19 -21.17
C VAL A 671 9.20 -2.27 -21.98
N ARG A 672 8.97 -1.23 -22.77
CA ARG A 672 7.86 -1.05 -23.72
C ARG A 672 8.03 -2.00 -24.90
N VAL A 673 7.00 -2.79 -25.16
CA VAL A 673 6.92 -3.71 -26.30
C VAL A 673 5.56 -3.55 -26.97
N ARG A 674 5.50 -3.76 -28.29
CA ARG A 674 4.32 -3.57 -29.13
C ARG A 674 3.77 -4.92 -29.58
N SER A 675 2.45 -5.06 -29.62
CA SER A 675 1.82 -6.12 -30.41
C SER A 675 1.66 -5.62 -31.85
N GLU A 676 2.10 -6.43 -32.82
CA GLU A 676 1.79 -6.17 -34.23
C GLU A 676 0.30 -6.39 -34.55
N GLU A 677 -0.35 -7.27 -33.78
CA GLU A 677 -1.73 -7.74 -33.97
C GLU A 677 -2.76 -6.80 -33.29
N PHE A 678 -2.46 -6.28 -32.09
CA PHE A 678 -3.39 -5.43 -31.32
C PHE A 678 -3.10 -3.92 -31.40
N GLY A 679 -1.95 -3.50 -31.96
CA GLY A 679 -1.61 -2.09 -32.17
C GLY A 679 -1.48 -1.23 -30.89
N SER A 680 -1.29 -1.87 -29.74
CA SER A 680 -1.22 -1.28 -28.40
C SER A 680 0.17 -1.43 -27.77
N GLU A 681 0.51 -0.53 -26.82
CA GLU A 681 1.70 -0.66 -25.98
C GLU A 681 1.41 -1.62 -24.81
N PHE A 682 2.29 -2.59 -24.59
CA PHE A 682 2.39 -3.34 -23.35
C PHE A 682 3.81 -3.25 -22.79
N PHE A 683 4.07 -3.92 -21.67
CA PHE A 683 5.40 -3.96 -21.10
C PHE A 683 5.81 -5.36 -20.63
N PHE A 684 7.10 -5.63 -20.76
CA PHE A 684 7.77 -6.76 -20.13
C PHE A 684 8.68 -6.30 -19.01
N ASN A 685 8.99 -7.23 -18.12
CA ASN A 685 9.95 -7.02 -17.04
C ASN A 685 11.30 -7.62 -17.46
N LEU A 686 12.33 -6.79 -17.58
CA LEU A 686 13.71 -7.22 -17.82
C LEU A 686 14.56 -6.99 -16.58
N PRO A 687 15.75 -7.62 -16.44
CA PRO A 687 16.71 -7.18 -15.44
C PRO A 687 17.00 -5.67 -15.50
N VAL A 688 17.16 -5.03 -14.34
CA VAL A 688 17.58 -3.63 -14.21
C VAL A 688 18.91 -3.37 -14.93
N SER A 689 19.84 -4.31 -14.77
CA SER A 689 21.20 -4.30 -15.31
C SER A 689 21.62 -5.71 -15.73
N ALA A 690 22.69 -5.81 -16.53
CA ALA A 690 23.33 -7.09 -16.85
C ALA A 690 23.81 -7.80 -15.57
N HIS A 691 24.44 -7.06 -14.65
CA HIS A 691 24.99 -7.56 -13.40
C HIS A 691 23.95 -8.27 -12.52
N LEU A 692 22.85 -7.58 -12.18
CA LEU A 692 21.79 -8.12 -11.33
C LEU A 692 20.97 -9.20 -12.05
N GLY A 693 20.84 -9.11 -13.38
CA GLY A 693 20.29 -10.19 -14.21
C GLY A 693 21.11 -11.48 -14.05
N ASN A 694 22.41 -11.40 -14.31
CA ASN A 694 23.34 -12.52 -14.20
C ASN A 694 23.36 -13.12 -12.79
N LYS A 695 23.51 -12.29 -11.75
CA LYS A 695 23.53 -12.75 -10.34
C LYS A 695 22.23 -13.49 -9.96
N THR A 696 21.07 -13.02 -10.42
CA THR A 696 19.79 -13.63 -10.09
C THR A 696 19.48 -14.86 -10.93
N LEU A 697 19.87 -14.90 -12.21
CA LEU A 697 19.76 -16.09 -13.05
C LEU A 697 20.67 -17.23 -12.55
N PHE A 698 21.88 -16.93 -12.08
CA PHE A 698 22.72 -17.90 -11.37
C PHE A 698 22.02 -18.46 -10.13
N LYS A 699 21.49 -17.58 -9.27
CA LYS A 699 20.73 -17.97 -8.06
C LYS A 699 19.55 -18.88 -8.43
N SER A 700 18.87 -18.58 -9.53
CA SER A 700 17.75 -19.35 -10.08
C SER A 700 18.16 -20.74 -10.56
N ALA A 701 19.19 -20.84 -11.41
CA ALA A 701 19.73 -22.11 -11.88
C ALA A 701 20.21 -22.99 -10.72
N LYS A 702 20.76 -22.40 -9.65
CA LYS A 702 21.18 -23.12 -8.44
C LYS A 702 20.01 -23.66 -7.60
N LEU A 703 18.93 -22.88 -7.44
CA LEU A 703 17.81 -23.17 -6.52
C LEU A 703 16.57 -23.79 -7.16
N MET A 704 16.49 -23.87 -8.49
CA MET A 704 15.32 -24.37 -9.23
C MET A 704 15.72 -25.30 -10.39
N GLN A 705 16.65 -26.24 -10.19
CA GLN A 705 17.29 -27.02 -11.26
C GLN A 705 16.34 -27.77 -12.23
N HIS A 706 15.11 -28.09 -11.83
CA HIS A 706 14.12 -28.68 -12.74
C HIS A 706 13.29 -27.59 -13.44
N ASP A 707 12.72 -26.67 -12.66
CA ASP A 707 11.79 -25.65 -13.19
C ASP A 707 12.51 -24.53 -13.98
N PHE A 708 13.82 -24.32 -13.78
CA PHE A 708 14.63 -23.36 -14.56
C PHE A 708 14.75 -23.76 -16.05
N ASN A 709 14.80 -25.06 -16.35
CA ASN A 709 14.79 -25.52 -17.75
C ASN A 709 13.42 -25.28 -18.39
N LEU A 710 12.32 -25.43 -17.63
CA LEU A 710 10.97 -25.09 -18.08
C LEU A 710 10.80 -23.59 -18.34
N LEU A 711 11.46 -22.72 -17.55
CA LEU A 711 11.46 -21.28 -17.80
C LEU A 711 12.12 -20.90 -19.13
N ILE A 712 13.22 -21.57 -19.51
CA ILE A 712 13.89 -21.34 -20.81
C ILE A 712 13.01 -21.76 -21.98
N SER A 713 12.35 -22.93 -21.85
CA SER A 713 11.47 -23.48 -22.89
C SER A 713 10.07 -22.83 -22.93
N GLY A 714 9.81 -21.83 -22.09
CA GLY A 714 8.57 -21.03 -22.08
C GLY A 714 8.75 -19.61 -22.63
N LEU A 715 9.90 -19.30 -23.21
CA LEU A 715 10.20 -17.99 -23.81
C LEU A 715 9.73 -17.96 -25.27
N THR A 716 8.65 -17.24 -25.57
CA THR A 716 8.11 -17.12 -26.93
C THR A 716 8.53 -15.81 -27.63
N ASP A 717 8.51 -15.83 -28.96
CA ASP A 717 8.64 -14.68 -29.86
C ASP A 717 9.76 -13.68 -29.47
N TYR A 718 9.38 -12.53 -28.93
CA TYR A 718 10.27 -11.44 -28.52
C TYR A 718 11.31 -11.90 -27.49
N LEU A 719 10.94 -12.78 -26.55
CA LEU A 719 11.78 -13.19 -25.43
C LEU A 719 12.98 -14.06 -25.84
N ILE A 720 12.88 -14.69 -27.01
CA ILE A 720 13.94 -15.50 -27.63
C ILE A 720 15.14 -14.62 -28.03
N SER A 721 14.93 -13.31 -28.25
CA SER A 721 16.01 -12.37 -28.58
C SER A 721 16.76 -11.84 -27.35
N GLU A 722 16.04 -11.48 -26.28
CA GLU A 722 16.60 -10.64 -25.21
C GLU A 722 16.90 -11.38 -23.90
N ASN A 723 16.11 -12.42 -23.56
CA ASN A 723 16.28 -13.18 -22.31
C ASN A 723 16.78 -14.61 -22.54
N PHE A 724 16.41 -15.28 -23.64
CA PHE A 724 16.79 -16.67 -23.90
C PHE A 724 18.30 -16.90 -23.83
N GLY A 725 19.11 -15.98 -24.39
CA GLY A 725 20.56 -16.11 -24.34
C GLY A 725 21.10 -16.14 -22.89
N ARG A 726 20.74 -15.13 -22.09
CA ARG A 726 21.13 -15.01 -20.67
C ARG A 726 20.66 -16.22 -19.85
N CYS A 727 19.39 -16.60 -19.95
CA CYS A 727 18.85 -17.74 -19.21
C CYS A 727 19.54 -19.06 -19.59
N THR A 728 19.75 -19.28 -20.90
CA THR A 728 20.35 -20.51 -21.42
C THR A 728 21.82 -20.66 -21.03
N VAL A 729 22.59 -19.56 -20.98
CA VAL A 729 23.97 -19.58 -20.44
C VAL A 729 24.00 -20.22 -19.04
N PHE A 730 23.15 -19.77 -18.11
CA PHE A 730 23.16 -20.32 -16.75
C PHE A 730 22.66 -21.77 -16.66
N ALA A 731 21.91 -22.27 -17.65
CA ALA A 731 21.52 -23.68 -17.70
C ALA A 731 22.70 -24.63 -17.98
N PHE A 732 23.83 -24.15 -18.55
CA PHE A 732 25.05 -24.96 -18.67
C PHE A 732 25.70 -25.29 -17.31
N LEU A 733 25.28 -24.65 -16.21
CA LEU A 733 25.65 -25.05 -14.85
C LEU A 733 24.84 -26.26 -14.34
N ASN A 734 23.72 -26.59 -14.99
CA ASN A 734 22.85 -27.70 -14.62
C ASN A 734 23.31 -28.99 -15.31
N GLY A 735 23.94 -29.88 -14.54
CA GLY A 735 24.42 -31.17 -15.06
C GLY A 735 23.34 -32.10 -15.62
N SER A 736 22.04 -31.86 -15.40
CA SER A 736 20.95 -32.57 -16.10
C SER A 736 20.73 -32.03 -17.52
N PHE A 737 20.65 -30.71 -17.67
CA PHE A 737 20.52 -29.99 -18.94
C PHE A 737 21.67 -30.30 -19.90
N VAL A 738 22.92 -30.21 -19.39
CA VAL A 738 24.11 -30.51 -20.21
C VAL A 738 24.06 -31.94 -20.74
N ARG A 739 23.61 -32.94 -19.96
CA ARG A 739 23.43 -34.34 -20.43
C ARG A 739 22.37 -34.51 -21.53
N ALA A 740 21.37 -33.63 -21.60
CA ALA A 740 20.39 -33.63 -22.68
C ALA A 740 21.01 -33.05 -23.97
N ILE A 741 21.75 -31.95 -23.86
CA ILE A 741 22.48 -31.32 -24.98
C ILE A 741 23.59 -32.24 -25.52
N GLU A 742 24.41 -32.84 -24.65
CA GLU A 742 25.52 -33.75 -24.99
C GLU A 742 25.11 -34.84 -26.01
N ARG A 743 23.87 -35.30 -25.96
CA ARG A 743 23.31 -36.37 -26.80
C ARG A 743 22.81 -35.91 -28.18
N ARG A 744 22.69 -34.59 -28.40
CA ARG A 744 22.04 -34.00 -29.59
C ARG A 744 22.91 -33.01 -30.36
N LEU A 745 24.13 -32.72 -29.88
CA LEU A 745 25.09 -31.85 -30.56
C LEU A 745 25.41 -32.38 -31.97
N ARG A 746 25.02 -31.62 -33.00
CA ARG A 746 25.33 -31.88 -34.41
C ARG A 746 26.60 -31.12 -34.80
N GLU A 747 27.57 -31.78 -35.42
CA GLU A 747 28.76 -31.09 -35.97
C GLU A 747 28.40 -30.36 -37.26
N LEU A 748 28.71 -29.06 -37.33
CA LEU A 748 28.65 -28.26 -38.56
C LEU A 748 30.02 -28.36 -39.26
N ARG A 749 30.07 -28.87 -40.50
CA ARG A 749 31.32 -29.10 -41.23
C ARG A 749 31.43 -28.21 -42.48
N PRO A 750 32.62 -27.64 -42.76
CA PRO A 750 32.86 -26.91 -44.02
C PRO A 750 32.93 -27.86 -45.22
N SER A 751 33.29 -29.13 -45.02
CA SER A 751 33.23 -30.16 -46.07
C SER A 751 32.93 -31.56 -45.50
N PRO A 752 32.31 -32.47 -46.29
CA PRO A 752 32.09 -33.86 -45.87
C PRO A 752 33.38 -34.65 -45.61
N GLN A 753 34.50 -34.23 -46.20
CA GLN A 753 35.82 -34.89 -46.09
C GLN A 753 36.52 -34.60 -44.74
N ARG A 754 36.14 -33.53 -44.03
CA ARG A 754 36.72 -33.20 -42.72
C ARG A 754 36.31 -34.27 -41.69
N GLN A 755 37.29 -34.99 -41.13
CA GLN A 755 37.04 -36.08 -40.17
C GLN A 755 36.15 -35.64 -39.01
N SER A 756 35.19 -36.50 -38.65
CA SER A 756 34.23 -36.28 -37.57
C SER A 756 34.93 -36.04 -36.23
N HIS A 757 34.58 -34.95 -35.53
CA HIS A 757 35.08 -34.68 -34.18
C HIS A 757 33.95 -34.67 -33.17
N ARG A 758 34.12 -35.35 -32.02
CA ARG A 758 33.18 -35.23 -30.89
C ARG A 758 33.54 -34.01 -30.06
N CYS A 759 32.58 -33.11 -29.90
CA CYS A 759 32.71 -31.90 -29.07
C CYS A 759 33.28 -32.23 -27.68
N ALA A 760 34.24 -31.43 -27.21
CA ALA A 760 34.88 -31.58 -25.91
C ALA A 760 33.86 -31.63 -24.75
N LEU A 761 32.74 -30.90 -24.86
CA LEU A 761 31.64 -30.95 -23.89
C LEU A 761 31.04 -32.35 -23.74
N ALA A 762 30.91 -33.10 -24.83
CA ALA A 762 30.35 -34.46 -24.86
C ALA A 762 31.38 -35.57 -24.57
N VAL A 763 32.68 -35.23 -24.52
CA VAL A 763 33.77 -36.18 -24.17
C VAL A 763 34.17 -36.04 -22.71
N TYR A 764 34.24 -34.82 -22.19
CA TYR A 764 34.78 -34.53 -20.85
C TYR A 764 33.69 -34.16 -19.83
N SER A 765 32.44 -34.59 -20.04
CA SER A 765 31.27 -34.15 -19.26
C SER A 765 31.23 -34.57 -17.78
N GLN A 766 32.30 -35.18 -17.26
CA GLN A 766 32.51 -35.34 -15.82
C GLN A 766 33.17 -34.09 -15.18
N LYS A 767 33.96 -33.32 -15.93
CA LYS A 767 34.55 -32.02 -15.52
C LYS A 767 33.61 -30.86 -15.84
N ARG A 768 32.42 -30.83 -15.23
CA ARG A 768 31.39 -29.81 -15.50
C ARG A 768 31.65 -28.48 -14.80
N SER A 769 31.26 -27.38 -15.45
CA SER A 769 31.16 -26.06 -14.83
C SER A 769 30.06 -26.03 -13.77
N THR A 770 30.42 -26.23 -12.51
CA THR A 770 29.54 -26.00 -11.34
C THR A 770 29.71 -24.60 -10.75
N ARG A 771 30.73 -23.87 -11.20
CA ARG A 771 31.04 -22.47 -10.89
C ARG A 771 30.96 -21.63 -12.17
N HIS A 772 30.64 -20.36 -12.00
CA HIS A 772 30.72 -19.34 -13.04
C HIS A 772 31.61 -18.19 -12.56
N HIS A 773 32.05 -17.36 -13.49
CA HIS A 773 32.76 -16.11 -13.23
C HIS A 773 32.22 -15.05 -14.20
N VAL A 774 31.71 -13.93 -13.68
CA VAL A 774 31.25 -12.82 -14.52
C VAL A 774 32.47 -11.96 -14.88
N LEU A 775 32.69 -11.73 -16.17
CA LEU A 775 33.76 -10.86 -16.65
C LEU A 775 33.20 -9.42 -16.75
N PRO A 776 33.70 -8.47 -15.94
CA PRO A 776 33.23 -7.08 -15.97
C PRO A 776 33.64 -6.38 -17.27
N PRO A 777 33.08 -5.20 -17.60
CA PRO A 777 33.59 -4.38 -18.70
C PRO A 777 35.09 -4.12 -18.58
N LEU A 778 35.82 -4.03 -19.71
CA LEU A 778 37.28 -3.79 -19.72
C LEU A 778 37.69 -2.51 -18.96
N GLU A 779 36.84 -1.48 -18.94
CA GLU A 779 37.01 -0.24 -18.16
C GLU A 779 37.09 -0.48 -16.63
N HIS A 780 36.67 -1.65 -16.15
CA HIS A 780 36.64 -2.05 -14.74
C HIS A 780 37.59 -3.22 -14.41
N VAL A 781 38.43 -3.67 -15.35
CA VAL A 781 39.43 -4.73 -15.11
C VAL A 781 40.65 -4.13 -14.41
N SER A 782 40.75 -4.33 -13.09
CA SER A 782 41.90 -3.90 -12.29
C SER A 782 43.06 -4.90 -12.28
N GLU A 783 42.76 -6.20 -12.36
CA GLU A 783 43.73 -7.30 -12.27
C GLU A 783 43.37 -8.42 -13.24
N ARG A 784 44.40 -9.08 -13.81
CA ARG A 784 44.24 -10.24 -14.69
C ARG A 784 44.12 -11.53 -13.87
N ILE A 785 43.21 -12.40 -14.27
CA ILE A 785 42.87 -13.65 -13.56
C ILE A 785 43.49 -14.88 -14.24
N ASP A 786 43.60 -15.98 -13.49
CA ASP A 786 44.09 -17.26 -14.01
C ASP A 786 42.99 -18.07 -14.71
N VAL A 787 43.40 -18.89 -15.69
CA VAL A 787 42.46 -19.67 -16.53
C VAL A 787 42.08 -21.00 -15.86
N GLU A 788 41.06 -20.95 -14.99
CA GLU A 788 40.43 -22.13 -14.38
C GLU A 788 39.70 -22.99 -15.44
N CYS A 789 39.86 -24.32 -15.36
CA CYS A 789 39.07 -25.28 -16.14
C CYS A 789 37.80 -25.68 -15.36
N GLY A 790 36.68 -25.87 -16.07
CA GLY A 790 35.39 -26.11 -15.41
C GLY A 790 34.82 -24.88 -14.69
N VAL A 791 35.15 -23.67 -15.19
CA VAL A 791 34.47 -22.42 -14.84
C VAL A 791 33.78 -21.88 -16.08
N LEU A 792 32.50 -21.50 -15.94
CA LEU A 792 31.74 -20.82 -16.99
C LEU A 792 31.99 -19.31 -16.91
N TYR A 793 32.76 -18.77 -17.84
CA TYR A 793 33.01 -17.35 -17.97
C TYR A 793 31.88 -16.68 -18.77
N ILE A 794 31.30 -15.62 -18.19
CA ILE A 794 30.11 -14.95 -18.71
C ILE A 794 30.41 -13.44 -18.80
N PRO A 795 30.49 -12.86 -20.00
CA PRO A 795 30.60 -11.41 -20.16
C PRO A 795 29.42 -10.65 -19.53
N GLU A 796 29.72 -9.50 -18.92
CA GLU A 796 28.73 -8.54 -18.46
C GLU A 796 28.23 -7.63 -19.59
N VAL A 797 29.08 -7.36 -20.58
CA VAL A 797 28.80 -6.51 -21.75
C VAL A 797 27.92 -7.23 -22.75
N GLU A 798 26.75 -6.66 -23.09
CA GLU A 798 25.75 -7.26 -24.00
C GLU A 798 26.27 -7.52 -25.42
N ASN A 799 27.19 -6.69 -25.91
CA ASN A 799 27.80 -6.81 -27.24
C ASN A 799 29.22 -7.38 -27.20
N PHE A 800 29.47 -8.39 -26.34
CA PHE A 800 30.78 -9.03 -26.27
C PHE A 800 31.14 -9.75 -27.59
N PRO A 801 32.39 -9.65 -28.09
CA PRO A 801 32.79 -10.30 -29.35
C PRO A 801 32.58 -11.81 -29.36
N LEU A 802 32.02 -12.33 -30.46
CA LEU A 802 31.76 -13.74 -30.79
C LEU A 802 30.85 -14.59 -29.88
N VAL A 803 30.73 -14.31 -28.58
CA VAL A 803 30.20 -15.27 -27.59
C VAL A 803 29.34 -14.61 -26.51
N ASP A 804 28.42 -15.40 -25.93
CA ASP A 804 27.63 -14.98 -24.75
C ASP A 804 28.13 -15.67 -23.47
N ALA A 805 28.88 -16.77 -23.61
CA ALA A 805 29.66 -17.39 -22.54
C ALA A 805 30.72 -18.34 -23.12
N PHE A 806 31.70 -18.72 -22.32
CA PHE A 806 32.71 -19.72 -22.69
C PHE A 806 33.28 -20.44 -21.46
N PHE A 807 33.94 -21.58 -21.67
CA PHE A 807 34.63 -22.32 -20.62
C PHE A 807 35.82 -23.08 -21.17
N PHE A 808 36.75 -23.43 -20.29
CA PHE A 808 37.94 -24.23 -20.64
C PHE A 808 37.80 -25.67 -20.15
N VAL A 809 38.27 -26.60 -20.99
CA VAL A 809 38.25 -28.04 -20.75
C VAL A 809 39.67 -28.60 -20.77
N ASP A 810 40.01 -29.38 -19.74
CA ASP A 810 41.22 -30.19 -19.67
C ASP A 810 41.12 -31.44 -20.56
N SER A 811 41.34 -31.24 -21.86
CA SER A 811 41.61 -32.30 -22.82
C SER A 811 43.14 -32.41 -23.08
N PRO A 812 43.64 -33.46 -23.79
CA PRO A 812 45.08 -33.64 -24.07
C PRO A 812 45.79 -32.47 -24.75
N ARG A 813 45.02 -31.57 -25.37
CA ARG A 813 45.33 -30.14 -25.50
C ARG A 813 44.18 -29.38 -24.82
N LYS A 814 44.44 -28.31 -24.07
CA LYS A 814 43.38 -27.52 -23.41
C LYS A 814 42.42 -26.99 -24.49
N THR A 815 41.11 -27.03 -24.26
CA THR A 815 40.11 -26.61 -25.26
C THR A 815 39.27 -25.46 -24.73
N LEU A 816 39.17 -24.39 -25.51
CA LEU A 816 38.22 -23.29 -25.33
C LEU A 816 36.90 -23.66 -26.03
N VAL A 817 35.85 -23.89 -25.24
CA VAL A 817 34.49 -24.13 -25.75
C VAL A 817 33.69 -22.86 -25.60
N ARG A 818 33.18 -22.34 -26.72
CA ARG A 818 32.41 -21.10 -26.81
C ARG A 818 30.94 -21.40 -27.00
N LEU A 819 30.07 -20.65 -26.32
CA LEU A 819 28.62 -20.73 -26.44
C LEU A 819 28.12 -19.47 -27.15
N ARG A 820 27.34 -19.66 -28.23
CA ARG A 820 26.66 -18.56 -28.92
C ARG A 820 25.18 -18.90 -29.11
N MET A 821 24.33 -18.10 -28.50
CA MET A 821 22.89 -18.17 -28.48
C MET A 821 22.38 -17.47 -29.75
N ALA A 822 21.52 -18.14 -30.51
CA ALA A 822 21.23 -17.75 -31.89
C ALA A 822 19.75 -17.94 -32.27
N ALA A 823 19.08 -16.86 -32.67
CA ALA A 823 17.75 -16.91 -33.27
C ALA A 823 17.80 -17.11 -34.80
N ALA A 824 18.87 -16.67 -35.47
CA ALA A 824 19.01 -16.76 -36.92
C ALA A 824 19.61 -18.10 -37.38
N GLY A 825 19.21 -18.57 -38.56
CA GLY A 825 19.73 -19.79 -39.20
C GLY A 825 21.17 -19.67 -39.74
N ALA A 826 21.77 -18.47 -39.70
CA ALA A 826 23.17 -18.24 -40.00
C ALA A 826 23.71 -17.08 -39.14
N HIS A 827 24.97 -17.21 -38.73
CA HIS A 827 25.75 -16.20 -38.01
C HIS A 827 27.20 -16.28 -38.49
N HIS A 828 27.45 -15.84 -39.72
CA HIS A 828 28.81 -15.59 -40.20
C HIS A 828 29.43 -14.45 -39.38
N THR A 829 30.76 -14.48 -39.22
CA THR A 829 31.51 -13.48 -38.46
C THR A 829 32.63 -12.87 -39.29
N THR A 830 33.34 -11.88 -38.77
CA THR A 830 34.49 -11.27 -39.44
C THR A 830 35.79 -11.63 -38.74
N ALA A 831 36.89 -11.66 -39.50
CA ALA A 831 38.23 -11.82 -38.95
C ALA A 831 38.57 -10.73 -37.91
N SER A 832 38.05 -9.51 -38.08
CA SER A 832 38.23 -8.40 -37.14
C SER A 832 37.50 -8.62 -35.80
N THR A 833 36.24 -9.09 -35.79
CA THR A 833 35.53 -9.46 -34.54
C THR A 833 36.18 -10.66 -33.86
N ALA A 834 36.72 -11.60 -34.64
CA ALA A 834 37.48 -12.73 -34.09
C ALA A 834 38.83 -12.29 -33.48
N ARG A 835 39.48 -11.25 -34.03
CA ARG A 835 40.68 -10.64 -33.42
C ARG A 835 40.33 -9.90 -32.12
N GLN A 836 39.28 -9.09 -32.12
CA GLN A 836 38.78 -8.40 -30.92
C GLN A 836 38.49 -9.38 -29.77
N PHE A 837 37.90 -10.54 -30.07
CA PHE A 837 37.72 -11.60 -29.07
C PHE A 837 39.06 -12.09 -28.49
N THR A 838 40.11 -12.29 -29.30
CA THR A 838 41.43 -12.68 -28.79
C THR A 838 42.15 -11.58 -28.02
N GLU A 839 41.99 -10.32 -28.43
CA GLU A 839 42.52 -9.13 -27.75
C GLU A 839 41.87 -9.00 -26.35
N TYR A 840 40.54 -9.14 -26.26
CA TYR A 840 39.80 -9.07 -25.00
C TYR A 840 40.25 -10.18 -24.03
N LEU A 841 40.43 -11.42 -24.50
CA LEU A 841 40.93 -12.51 -23.65
C LEU A 841 42.37 -12.29 -23.16
N ALA A 842 43.21 -11.56 -23.90
CA ALA A 842 44.53 -11.17 -23.42
C ALA A 842 44.48 -10.18 -22.24
N GLU A 843 43.47 -9.31 -22.23
CA GLU A 843 43.27 -8.32 -21.15
C GLU A 843 42.60 -8.90 -19.90
N TYR A 844 41.83 -9.99 -19.99
CA TYR A 844 41.30 -10.67 -18.80
C TYR A 844 42.29 -11.67 -18.17
N PHE A 845 43.12 -12.37 -18.96
CA PHE A 845 43.79 -13.59 -18.51
C PHE A 845 45.32 -13.54 -18.44
N ASN A 846 45.88 -14.06 -17.35
CA ASN A 846 47.32 -14.27 -17.19
C ASN A 846 47.85 -15.34 -18.17
N GLY A 847 49.04 -15.10 -18.74
CA GLY A 847 49.74 -16.06 -19.60
C GLY A 847 49.07 -16.35 -20.95
N TRP A 848 48.10 -15.52 -21.38
CA TRP A 848 47.29 -15.77 -22.57
C TRP A 848 48.10 -15.98 -23.87
N ASP A 849 49.23 -15.29 -24.04
CA ASP A 849 50.11 -15.43 -25.21
C ASP A 849 50.72 -16.82 -25.38
N GLU A 850 50.97 -17.53 -24.28
CA GLU A 850 51.47 -18.92 -24.34
C GLU A 850 50.30 -19.92 -24.46
N LEU A 851 49.18 -19.62 -23.80
CA LEU A 851 48.01 -20.49 -23.77
C LEU A 851 47.30 -20.55 -25.12
N SER A 852 47.07 -19.39 -25.76
CA SER A 852 46.41 -19.24 -27.06
C SER A 852 47.04 -20.13 -28.14
N ARG A 853 48.38 -20.21 -28.19
CA ARG A 853 49.16 -21.04 -29.12
C ARG A 853 48.93 -22.55 -28.95
N LYS A 854 48.37 -22.99 -27.82
CA LYS A 854 48.17 -24.40 -27.43
C LYS A 854 46.70 -24.81 -27.36
N LEU A 855 45.76 -23.87 -27.46
CA LEU A 855 44.32 -24.10 -27.33
C LEU A 855 43.68 -24.69 -28.59
N SER A 856 42.87 -25.74 -28.43
CA SER A 856 41.81 -26.10 -29.40
C SER A 856 40.61 -25.18 -29.24
N TRP A 857 39.90 -24.86 -30.33
CA TRP A 857 38.76 -23.94 -30.33
C TRP A 857 37.49 -24.62 -30.84
N GLU A 858 36.44 -24.62 -30.01
CA GLU A 858 35.11 -25.11 -30.37
C GLU A 858 34.06 -24.00 -30.22
N ILE A 859 32.97 -24.08 -30.99
CA ILE A 859 31.75 -23.25 -30.86
C ILE A 859 30.55 -24.18 -30.78
N ILE A 860 29.64 -23.90 -29.86
CA ILE A 860 28.29 -24.47 -29.84
C ILE A 860 27.31 -23.34 -30.10
N TYR A 861 26.64 -23.39 -31.25
CA TYR A 861 25.49 -22.57 -31.56
C TYR A 861 24.25 -23.19 -30.93
N VAL A 862 23.58 -22.43 -30.08
CA VAL A 862 22.45 -22.88 -29.26
C VAL A 862 21.22 -22.08 -29.66
N GLN A 863 20.17 -22.76 -30.09
CA GLN A 863 18.97 -22.13 -30.66
C GLN A 863 17.72 -22.53 -29.87
N HIS A 864 16.64 -21.73 -29.94
CA HIS A 864 15.33 -22.21 -29.52
C HIS A 864 14.79 -23.22 -30.56
N ALA A 865 13.90 -24.12 -30.19
CA ALA A 865 13.30 -25.09 -31.13
C ALA A 865 12.47 -24.42 -32.23
N GLU A 866 11.96 -23.22 -31.97
CA GLU A 866 11.18 -22.40 -32.91
C GLU A 866 12.05 -21.48 -33.78
N SER A 867 13.33 -21.30 -33.44
CA SER A 867 14.30 -20.54 -34.25
C SER A 867 14.60 -21.27 -35.57
N THR A 868 14.91 -20.53 -36.64
CA THR A 868 15.34 -21.13 -37.92
C THR A 868 16.58 -22.00 -37.73
N PRO A 869 16.54 -23.32 -37.99
CA PRO A 869 17.67 -24.21 -37.68
C PRO A 869 18.93 -23.90 -38.49
N MET A 870 20.04 -23.70 -37.79
CA MET A 870 21.36 -23.48 -38.38
C MET A 870 21.93 -24.81 -38.89
N ASN A 871 21.90 -25.00 -40.21
CA ASN A 871 22.26 -26.27 -40.85
C ASN A 871 23.71 -26.30 -41.37
N ASP A 872 24.26 -25.13 -41.69
CA ASP A 872 25.52 -24.96 -42.41
C ASP A 872 26.66 -24.46 -41.51
N TRP A 873 27.90 -24.66 -41.96
CA TRP A 873 29.08 -24.14 -41.28
C TRP A 873 29.23 -22.62 -41.44
N GLN A 874 29.56 -21.94 -40.35
CA GLN A 874 29.55 -20.49 -40.25
C GLN A 874 30.92 -19.88 -40.57
N ARG A 875 30.95 -19.00 -41.57
CA ARG A 875 32.16 -18.40 -42.13
C ARG A 875 32.77 -17.35 -41.20
N CYS A 876 34.06 -17.08 -41.43
CA CYS A 876 34.80 -15.97 -40.84
C CYS A 876 35.41 -15.17 -41.99
N ASP A 877 34.67 -14.16 -42.43
CA ASP A 877 34.96 -13.43 -43.66
C ASP A 877 35.90 -12.24 -43.40
N VAL A 878 36.64 -11.84 -44.44
CA VAL A 878 37.54 -10.68 -44.41
C VAL A 878 36.85 -9.53 -45.13
N VAL A 879 36.68 -8.40 -44.44
CA VAL A 879 35.72 -7.34 -44.84
C VAL A 879 36.20 -6.52 -46.05
N ASP A 880 37.50 -6.26 -46.17
CA ASP A 880 38.06 -5.44 -47.27
C ASP A 880 39.29 -6.11 -47.89
N ALA A 881 39.06 -6.87 -48.97
CA ALA A 881 40.06 -7.67 -49.66
C ALA A 881 41.27 -6.88 -50.20
N ASN A 882 41.17 -5.55 -50.32
CA ASN A 882 42.23 -4.70 -50.87
C ASN A 882 43.23 -4.19 -49.81
N ASN A 883 42.91 -4.28 -48.52
CA ASN A 883 43.73 -3.69 -47.46
C ASN A 883 43.86 -4.60 -46.22
N VAL A 884 43.89 -5.92 -46.46
CA VAL A 884 43.86 -6.97 -45.42
C VAL A 884 45.19 -7.10 -44.69
N SER A 885 45.18 -6.97 -43.36
CA SER A 885 46.35 -7.32 -42.53
C SER A 885 46.63 -8.83 -42.55
N ASP A 886 47.90 -9.23 -42.53
CA ASP A 886 48.23 -10.67 -42.59
C ASP A 886 47.70 -11.46 -41.39
N ASP A 887 47.42 -10.81 -40.26
CA ASP A 887 46.81 -11.46 -39.10
C ASP A 887 45.32 -11.76 -39.29
N GLU A 888 44.56 -10.93 -40.03
CA GLU A 888 43.17 -11.24 -40.39
C GLU A 888 43.09 -12.44 -41.35
N LYS A 889 44.06 -12.60 -42.26
CA LYS A 889 44.21 -13.79 -43.11
C LYS A 889 44.49 -15.04 -42.27
N LYS A 890 45.41 -14.95 -41.30
CA LYS A 890 45.73 -16.04 -40.37
C LYS A 890 44.51 -16.45 -39.53
N ILE A 891 43.71 -15.48 -39.07
CA ILE A 891 42.50 -15.72 -38.29
C ILE A 891 41.41 -16.42 -39.10
N ALA A 892 41.17 -15.99 -40.35
CA ALA A 892 40.23 -16.65 -41.26
C ALA A 892 40.66 -18.12 -41.55
N ALA A 893 41.93 -18.34 -41.89
CA ALA A 893 42.47 -19.69 -42.12
C ALA A 893 42.42 -20.58 -40.87
N PHE A 894 42.72 -20.03 -39.69
CA PHE A 894 42.58 -20.73 -38.41
C PHE A 894 41.12 -21.11 -38.12
N TRP A 895 40.16 -20.25 -38.48
CA TRP A 895 38.74 -20.53 -38.33
C TRP A 895 38.28 -21.70 -39.20
N GLU A 896 38.71 -21.76 -40.46
CA GLU A 896 38.38 -22.88 -41.36
C GLU A 896 39.08 -24.19 -40.93
N GLU A 897 40.40 -24.16 -40.72
CA GLU A 897 41.18 -25.37 -40.46
C GLU A 897 41.02 -25.92 -39.03
N LYS A 898 41.01 -25.05 -38.01
CA LYS A 898 41.21 -25.44 -36.60
C LYS A 898 39.96 -25.32 -35.75
N VAL A 899 39.08 -24.35 -36.00
CA VAL A 899 37.83 -24.23 -35.26
C VAL A 899 36.87 -25.36 -35.63
N ARG A 900 36.24 -25.96 -34.61
CA ARG A 900 35.12 -26.89 -34.76
C ARG A 900 33.82 -26.20 -34.34
N GLN A 901 32.73 -26.51 -35.02
CA GLN A 901 31.43 -25.89 -34.81
C GLN A 901 30.37 -26.95 -34.60
N TYR A 902 29.45 -26.67 -33.69
CA TYR A 902 28.35 -27.55 -33.32
C TYR A 902 27.05 -26.75 -33.24
N GLN A 903 25.93 -27.42 -33.45
CA GLN A 903 24.58 -26.87 -33.30
C GLN A 903 23.75 -27.75 -32.38
N VAL A 904 22.86 -27.11 -31.60
CA VAL A 904 21.80 -27.76 -30.84
C VAL A 904 20.59 -26.82 -30.71
N SER A 905 19.38 -27.37 -30.86
CA SER A 905 18.12 -26.69 -30.55
C SER A 905 17.60 -27.14 -29.18
N ILE A 906 17.03 -26.23 -28.39
CA ILE A 906 16.43 -26.52 -27.08
C ILE A 906 14.91 -26.47 -27.18
N SER A 907 14.23 -27.49 -26.67
CA SER A 907 12.76 -27.57 -26.59
C SER A 907 12.27 -27.81 -25.16
N SER A 908 10.95 -27.78 -24.94
CA SER A 908 10.32 -28.14 -23.66
C SER A 908 10.50 -29.61 -23.27
N GLU A 909 10.83 -30.49 -24.23
CA GLU A 909 11.14 -31.90 -23.95
C GLU A 909 12.51 -32.12 -23.29
N ASP A 910 13.39 -31.11 -23.32
CA ASP A 910 14.72 -31.14 -22.69
C ASP A 910 14.72 -30.84 -21.19
N ALA A 911 13.58 -30.39 -20.65
CA ALA A 911 13.37 -30.33 -19.22
C ALA A 911 13.31 -31.76 -18.65
N PRO A 912 14.05 -32.09 -17.57
CA PRO A 912 13.97 -33.43 -17.00
C PRO A 912 12.55 -33.71 -16.50
N ARG A 913 11.85 -34.62 -17.18
CA ARG A 913 10.54 -35.13 -16.77
C ARG A 913 10.61 -35.53 -15.29
N ARG A 914 9.61 -35.12 -14.50
CA ARG A 914 9.56 -35.47 -13.07
C ARG A 914 9.55 -37.00 -12.91
N PRO A 915 10.27 -37.55 -11.91
CA PRO A 915 10.25 -38.97 -11.59
C PRO A 915 8.88 -39.42 -11.07
#